data_AF-A0A7S1AU69-F1
#
_entry.id   AF-A0A7S1AU69-F1
#
_cell.length_a   1.000
_cell.length_b   1.000
_cell.length_c   1.000
_cell.angle_alpha   90.00
_cell.angle_beta   90.00
_cell.angle_gamma   90.00
#
_symmetry.space_group_name_H-M   'P 1'
#
loop_
_entity.id
_entity.type
_entity.pdbx_description
1 polymer ?
#
loop_
_entity_poly.entity_id
_entity_poly.type
_entity_poly.pdbx_seq_one_letter_code
_entity_poly.pdbx_strand_id
1 'polypeptide(L)'
;MTARFGDIRFATPLDHVSQGLVKTFQNFVLCLGGLPRLETSVQGGPGSLWEVSLEESQVQDSECFIARVVDRNLDNVQRTLLLYDRFEHLLHEESRVRELAQNPSLTRAQYMTEVDKLRSTEDAIRKTCPSEIRLQLVSVDCAELNETLCSKAQEAVQILLSGVLQNLLRKSAQLVKSFETVVNRMVKKPTSEQELLDLEDHTHQFKHFGLGALFDEYDGVRAWLHFLFDCEDQLCWSLLTPLHFGAVFEAAQWVRGIGGIVVKREEDLRQERVALESKFKEQRNKFVEDLVGYGKLVEKFREFGNTRHTNEYVERVESLRARFKRAHVVAERLHDKEERLGWERSAFVELDRGEMALEPYARLWTLVLRCETEWRQWFQEPMFHLKPLEVEEEALSMLKEAKGLSLLFDLSGEQTPSDVAREIESQVDVLLGKHIPLLQSLCNRNLKPCHWERISVIVGCKLDAGTTVSLSQILEFGSERDVEVLQEISEAASQESATQTSLNDMHAEWQQQFFDVQPWRVSGRSVFAGNSLKKMQGLLWSDLARTREMKSRQVETMEGHLQEWEACLELMGRVLCKLVQCQVLWMSLEPVFVLRNVANHIPYETQFNHVDVIWSELVGLALQLRPALRVTEDPGFHERLLGCWRALHDLRTQVKDFVHSTSHLPHLEEFRLLLHRAEVEANTAPLAELSVWTAEVQMPEQSENVFDSEASDKHVADDIKT
;
A
#
# COMPACT_ATOMS: atom_id res chain seq x y z
N MET A 1 78.20 35.80 46.81
CA MET A 1 77.67 35.46 45.48
C MET A 1 76.18 35.70 45.50
N THR A 2 75.58 36.09 44.38
CA THR A 2 74.14 36.36 44.29
C THR A 2 73.58 35.83 42.98
N ALA A 3 72.37 35.29 42.99
CA ALA A 3 71.63 34.98 41.78
C ALA A 3 70.82 36.22 41.36
N ARG A 4 71.11 36.79 40.18
CA ARG A 4 70.33 37.92 39.64
C ARG A 4 70.15 37.74 38.14
N PHE A 5 68.90 37.84 37.67
CA PHE A 5 68.51 37.68 36.26
C PHE A 5 68.73 36.28 35.67
N GLY A 6 68.64 35.22 36.49
CA GLY A 6 68.81 33.83 36.03
C GLY A 6 70.23 33.30 36.14
N ASP A 7 71.23 34.16 36.35
CA ASP A 7 72.63 33.77 36.40
C ASP A 7 73.26 33.93 37.80
N ILE A 8 74.20 33.05 38.12
CA ILE A 8 74.99 33.10 39.36
C ILE A 8 76.23 33.96 39.12
N ARG A 9 76.35 35.07 39.88
CA ARG A 9 77.47 36.00 39.73
C ARG A 9 77.98 36.54 41.06
N PHE A 10 79.19 37.10 41.05
CA PHE A 10 79.72 37.85 42.18
C PHE A 10 79.01 39.20 42.32
N ALA A 11 78.64 39.58 43.54
CA ALA A 11 78.02 40.87 43.82
C ALA A 11 78.98 42.04 43.55
N THR A 12 80.27 41.83 43.85
CA THR A 12 81.36 42.75 43.51
C THR A 12 82.15 42.16 42.33
N PRO A 13 82.29 42.87 41.20
CA PRO A 13 83.12 42.42 40.09
C PRO A 13 84.58 42.19 40.51
N LEU A 14 85.20 41.11 40.05
CA LEU A 14 86.58 40.74 40.43
C LEU A 14 87.59 41.82 40.00
N ASP A 15 87.34 42.50 38.88
CA ASP A 15 88.17 43.61 38.39
C ASP A 15 88.26 44.76 39.39
N HIS A 16 87.17 45.07 40.09
CA HIS A 16 87.13 46.12 41.10
C HIS A 16 87.95 45.74 42.34
N VAL A 17 87.99 44.44 42.68
CA VAL A 17 88.80 43.92 43.80
C VAL A 17 90.29 44.00 43.45
N SER A 18 90.66 43.63 42.21
CA SER A 18 92.05 43.73 41.73
C SER A 18 92.57 45.17 41.79
N GLN A 19 91.81 46.10 41.20
CA GLN A 19 92.17 47.53 41.20
C GLN A 19 92.24 48.12 42.61
N GLY A 20 91.36 47.72 43.52
CA GLY A 20 91.36 48.19 44.90
C GLY A 20 92.61 47.79 45.69
N LEU A 21 93.08 46.55 45.54
CA LEU A 21 94.26 46.05 46.23
C LEU A 21 95.55 46.70 45.71
N VAL A 22 95.69 46.83 44.38
CA VAL A 22 96.83 47.53 43.76
C VAL A 22 96.86 49.00 44.19
N LYS A 23 95.71 49.67 44.19
CA LYS A 23 95.60 51.06 44.67
C LYS A 23 95.97 51.23 46.15
N THR A 24 95.71 50.22 46.97
CA THR A 24 96.10 50.26 48.40
C THR A 24 97.62 50.24 48.56
N PHE A 25 98.33 49.46 47.73
CA PHE A 25 99.79 49.48 47.70
C PHE A 25 100.33 50.84 47.22
N GLN A 26 99.77 51.40 46.14
CA GLN A 26 100.12 52.74 45.67
C GLN A 26 99.94 53.80 46.76
N ASN A 27 98.81 53.76 47.49
CA ASN A 27 98.55 54.65 48.61
C ASN A 27 99.55 54.48 49.76
N PHE A 28 99.97 53.24 50.06
CA PHE A 28 100.98 52.99 51.09
C PHE A 28 102.30 53.68 50.77
N VAL A 29 102.77 53.59 49.51
CA VAL A 29 103.99 54.27 49.07
C VAL A 29 103.86 55.78 49.20
N LEU A 30 102.72 56.34 48.78
CA LEU A 30 102.44 57.78 48.92
C LEU A 30 102.46 58.25 50.39
N CYS A 31 102.03 57.42 51.34
CA CYS A 31 102.07 57.74 52.77
C CYS A 31 103.47 57.75 53.39
N LEU A 32 104.46 57.14 52.74
CA LEU A 32 105.87 57.16 53.21
C LEU A 32 106.61 58.43 52.79
N GLY A 33 106.00 59.28 51.95
CA GLY A 33 106.52 60.58 51.58
C GLY A 33 106.51 61.58 52.74
N GLY A 34 107.57 62.40 52.84
CA GLY A 34 107.62 63.52 53.78
C GLY A 34 107.75 63.17 55.27
N LEU A 35 108.16 61.95 55.64
CA LEU A 35 108.33 61.54 57.04
C LEU A 35 109.37 62.41 57.77
N PRO A 36 109.02 63.07 58.90
CA PRO A 36 109.93 64.00 59.55
C PRO A 36 111.08 63.31 60.30
N ARG A 37 112.29 63.89 60.28
CA ARG A 37 113.44 63.39 61.05
C ARG A 37 113.39 63.88 62.50
N LEU A 38 113.44 62.96 63.46
CA LEU A 38 113.46 63.27 64.91
C LEU A 38 114.61 64.23 65.30
N GLU A 39 115.75 64.12 64.61
CA GLU A 39 116.95 64.93 64.89
C GLU A 39 116.80 66.41 64.48
N THR A 40 115.85 66.73 63.60
CA THR A 40 115.68 68.10 63.07
C THR A 40 114.83 69.03 63.93
N SER A 41 114.27 68.57 65.06
CA SER A 41 113.58 69.46 66.01
C SER A 41 114.54 70.15 67.01
N VAL A 42 115.78 69.69 67.14
CA VAL A 42 116.75 70.18 68.14
C VAL A 42 117.95 70.89 67.51
N GLN A 43 118.34 70.57 66.27
CA GLN A 43 119.39 71.28 65.53
C GLN A 43 118.97 71.42 64.05
N GLY A 44 118.92 72.64 63.53
CA GLY A 44 118.38 72.96 62.20
C GLY A 44 119.09 72.20 61.07
N GLY A 45 118.38 71.26 60.46
CA GLY A 45 118.73 70.53 59.24
C GLY A 45 117.47 70.15 58.44
N PRO A 46 117.58 69.69 57.18
CA PRO A 46 116.43 69.37 56.34
C PRO A 46 115.55 68.27 56.97
N GLY A 47 114.27 68.62 57.14
CA GLY A 47 113.36 68.07 58.14
C GLY A 47 112.76 66.70 57.87
N SER A 48 113.10 65.99 56.79
CA SER A 48 112.46 64.72 56.42
C SER A 48 113.43 63.63 55.98
N LEU A 49 112.99 62.37 56.10
CA LEU A 49 113.63 61.20 55.51
C LEU A 49 113.54 61.28 53.98
N TRP A 50 114.38 60.48 53.30
CA TRP A 50 114.36 60.42 51.83
C TRP A 50 113.02 59.82 51.39
N GLU A 51 112.33 60.51 50.49
CA GLU A 51 111.04 60.10 49.96
C GLU A 51 111.22 59.01 48.91
N VAL A 52 110.36 57.99 48.96
CA VAL A 52 110.28 56.91 47.96
C VAL A 52 109.18 57.28 46.97
N SER A 53 109.52 57.42 45.68
CA SER A 53 108.56 57.74 44.62
C SER A 53 107.93 56.48 44.00
N LEU A 54 106.70 56.62 43.50
CA LEU A 54 106.03 55.59 42.69
C LEU A 54 106.76 55.30 41.36
N GLU A 55 107.62 56.19 40.89
CA GLU A 55 108.41 56.03 39.65
C GLU A 55 109.70 55.22 39.85
N GLU A 56 110.03 54.85 41.09
CA GLU A 56 111.22 54.03 41.36
C GLU A 56 111.03 52.59 40.86
N SER A 57 112.04 52.05 40.17
CA SER A 57 112.00 50.70 39.59
C SER A 57 111.60 49.63 40.61
N GLN A 58 112.09 49.74 41.86
CA GLN A 58 111.76 48.77 42.90
C GLN A 58 110.28 48.80 43.32
N VAL A 59 109.64 49.97 43.27
CA VAL A 59 108.22 50.14 43.57
C VAL A 59 107.37 49.60 42.42
N GLN A 60 107.72 49.91 41.17
CA GLN A 60 107.01 49.41 39.98
C GLN A 60 107.12 47.88 39.83
N ASP A 61 108.28 47.31 40.11
CA ASP A 61 108.49 45.85 40.11
C ASP A 61 107.65 45.18 41.21
N SER A 62 107.56 45.81 42.38
CA SER A 62 106.72 45.35 43.49
C SER A 62 105.22 45.45 43.16
N GLU A 63 104.78 46.53 42.51
CA GLU A 63 103.40 46.71 42.06
C GLU A 63 103.00 45.66 41.02
N CYS A 64 103.86 45.44 40.01
CA CYS A 64 103.66 44.40 39.00
C CYS A 64 103.61 43.00 39.62
N PHE A 65 104.45 42.74 40.64
CA PHE A 65 104.43 41.48 41.37
C PHE A 65 103.12 41.32 42.16
N ILE A 66 102.66 42.35 42.87
CA ILE A 66 101.40 42.34 43.62
C ILE A 66 100.22 42.12 42.68
N ALA A 67 100.13 42.83 41.55
CA ALA A 67 99.07 42.67 40.56
C ALA A 67 99.00 41.22 40.04
N ARG A 68 100.14 40.62 39.68
CA ARG A 68 100.19 39.20 39.23
C ARG A 68 99.73 38.22 40.32
N VAL A 69 100.08 38.48 41.58
CA VAL A 69 99.66 37.64 42.71
C VAL A 69 98.16 37.78 42.95
N VAL A 70 97.61 38.99 42.83
CA VAL A 70 96.18 39.27 42.97
C VAL A 70 95.38 38.59 41.86
N ASP A 71 95.77 38.77 40.59
CA ASP A 71 95.04 38.19 39.45
C ASP A 71 95.02 36.66 39.52
N ARG A 72 96.15 36.01 39.85
CA ARG A 72 96.22 34.56 40.02
C ARG A 72 95.31 34.05 41.14
N ASN A 73 95.11 34.83 42.19
CA ASN A 73 94.19 34.49 43.27
C ASN A 73 92.73 34.72 42.87
N LEU A 74 92.43 35.76 42.08
CA LEU A 74 91.09 36.03 41.56
C LEU A 74 90.64 34.99 40.53
N ASP A 75 91.56 34.41 39.73
CA ASP A 75 91.25 33.24 38.88
C ASP A 75 90.75 32.04 39.71
N ASN A 76 91.33 31.82 40.88
CA ASN A 76 90.86 30.77 41.81
C ASN A 76 89.50 31.12 42.41
N VAL A 77 89.23 32.41 42.67
CA VAL A 77 87.90 32.89 43.06
C VAL A 77 86.89 32.58 41.95
N GLN A 78 87.21 32.85 40.68
CA GLN A 78 86.28 32.58 39.56
C GLN A 78 85.90 31.09 39.44
N ARG A 79 86.83 30.17 39.71
CA ARG A 79 86.54 28.73 39.72
C ARG A 79 85.53 28.29 40.78
N THR A 80 85.29 29.09 41.81
CA THR A 80 84.27 28.76 42.83
C THR A 80 82.84 28.79 42.27
N LEU A 81 82.60 29.46 41.14
CA LEU A 81 81.30 29.44 40.44
C LEU A 81 80.96 28.04 39.92
N LEU A 82 81.95 27.25 39.48
CA LEU A 82 81.74 25.89 38.93
C LEU A 82 81.10 24.92 39.93
N LEU A 83 81.19 25.20 41.24
CA LEU A 83 80.53 24.40 42.27
C LEU A 83 78.99 24.50 42.22
N TYR A 84 78.48 25.58 41.62
CA TYR A 84 77.08 25.95 41.55
C TYR A 84 76.43 25.74 40.18
N ASP A 85 77.20 25.54 39.10
CA ASP A 85 76.68 25.22 37.75
C ASP A 85 75.68 24.05 37.77
N ARG A 86 75.95 23.03 38.59
CA ARG A 86 75.06 21.87 38.76
C ARG A 86 73.67 22.22 39.33
N PHE A 87 73.51 23.38 39.96
CA PHE A 87 72.26 23.85 40.57
C PHE A 87 71.62 25.01 39.82
N GLU A 88 72.21 25.45 38.70
CA GLU A 88 71.68 26.52 37.85
C GLU A 88 70.29 26.18 37.30
N HIS A 89 70.02 24.90 37.03
CA HIS A 89 68.72 24.42 36.55
C HIS A 89 67.54 24.80 37.45
N LEU A 90 67.75 24.90 38.78
CA LEU A 90 66.71 25.27 39.74
C LEU A 90 66.15 26.69 39.49
N LEU A 91 66.95 27.58 38.90
CA LEU A 91 66.55 28.96 38.61
C LEU A 91 65.53 29.05 37.46
N HIS A 92 65.43 28.01 36.63
CA HIS A 92 64.50 27.92 35.50
C HIS A 92 63.43 26.84 35.67
N GLU A 93 63.39 26.16 36.82
CA GLU A 93 62.60 24.95 37.01
C GLU A 93 61.10 25.20 37.28
N GLU A 94 60.73 26.43 37.63
CA GLU A 94 59.34 26.81 37.93
C GLU A 94 58.38 26.54 36.76
N SER A 95 58.79 26.78 35.51
CA SER A 95 57.95 26.58 34.33
C SER A 95 57.69 25.09 34.08
N ARG A 96 58.75 24.26 34.10
CA ARG A 96 58.67 22.80 33.99
C ARG A 96 57.74 22.21 35.05
N VAL A 97 57.87 22.69 36.27
CA VAL A 97 57.11 22.20 37.42
C VAL A 97 55.62 22.56 37.32
N ARG A 98 55.27 23.74 36.82
CA ARG A 98 53.85 24.09 36.56
C ARG A 98 53.23 23.22 35.48
N GLU A 99 53.96 22.91 34.41
CA GLU A 99 53.48 22.01 33.35
C GLU A 99 53.27 20.59 33.88
N LEU A 100 54.19 20.09 34.70
CA LEU A 100 54.06 18.78 35.34
C LEU A 100 52.88 18.72 36.32
N ALA A 101 52.66 19.76 37.12
CA ALA A 101 51.54 19.85 38.05
C ALA A 101 50.16 19.82 37.37
N GLN A 102 50.10 20.24 36.10
CA GLN A 102 48.88 20.25 35.30
C GLN A 102 48.68 18.96 34.49
N ASN A 103 49.66 18.05 34.47
CA ASN A 103 49.59 16.85 33.65
C ASN A 103 48.76 15.75 34.34
N PRO A 104 47.60 15.36 33.78
CA PRO A 104 46.71 14.37 34.39
C PRO A 104 47.18 12.91 34.22
N SER A 105 48.21 12.66 33.40
CA SER A 105 48.70 11.32 33.07
C SER A 105 49.77 10.76 34.02
N LEU A 106 50.31 11.60 34.90
CA LEU A 106 51.35 11.20 35.83
C LEU A 106 50.79 10.37 36.99
N THR A 107 51.46 9.26 37.28
CA THR A 107 51.09 8.35 38.37
C THR A 107 51.54 8.91 39.71
N ARG A 108 50.85 8.58 40.82
CA ARG A 108 51.24 8.96 42.19
C ARG A 108 52.74 8.73 42.49
N ALA A 109 53.27 7.57 42.09
CA ALA A 109 54.68 7.24 42.27
C ALA A 109 55.65 8.14 41.48
N GLN A 110 55.23 8.63 40.30
CA GLN A 110 56.03 9.53 39.48
C GLN A 110 56.08 10.94 40.10
N TYR A 111 54.96 11.42 40.64
CA TYR A 111 54.95 12.66 41.43
C TYR A 111 55.85 12.55 42.67
N MET A 112 55.81 11.43 43.40
CA MET A 112 56.69 11.20 44.55
C MET A 112 58.17 11.27 44.14
N THR A 113 58.52 10.62 43.03
CA THR A 113 59.89 10.59 42.51
C THR A 113 60.39 12.00 42.16
N GLU A 114 59.55 12.85 41.58
CA GLU A 114 59.94 14.23 41.25
C GLU A 114 60.05 15.11 42.51
N VAL A 115 59.16 14.93 43.49
CA VAL A 115 59.26 15.62 44.80
C VAL A 115 60.53 15.20 45.53
N ASP A 116 60.86 13.91 45.55
CA ASP A 116 62.07 13.38 46.18
C ASP A 116 63.36 13.86 45.46
N LYS A 117 63.33 14.01 44.13
CA LYS A 117 64.44 14.61 43.37
C LYS A 117 64.70 16.06 43.76
N LEU A 118 63.65 16.89 43.82
CA LEU A 118 63.79 18.30 44.23
C LEU A 118 64.29 18.41 45.67
N ARG A 119 63.79 17.55 46.57
CA ARG A 119 64.24 17.49 47.97
C ARG A 119 65.69 17.02 48.10
N SER A 120 66.09 15.99 47.38
CA SER A 120 67.48 15.52 47.38
C SER A 120 68.44 16.58 46.83
N THR A 121 67.97 17.42 45.90
CA THR A 121 68.72 18.57 45.37
C THR A 121 68.86 19.67 46.44
N GLU A 122 67.79 19.99 47.17
CA GLU A 122 67.84 20.92 48.32
C GLU A 122 68.82 20.43 49.40
N ASP A 123 68.73 19.15 49.78
CA ASP A 123 69.65 18.51 50.73
C ASP A 123 71.10 18.52 50.24
N ALA A 124 71.31 18.30 48.94
CA ALA A 124 72.63 18.34 48.33
C ALA A 124 73.22 19.76 48.38
N ILE A 125 72.42 20.81 48.22
CA ILE A 125 72.86 22.21 48.38
C ILE A 125 73.28 22.45 49.83
N ARG A 126 72.42 22.08 50.80
CA ARG A 126 72.71 22.29 52.24
C ARG A 126 73.94 21.53 52.73
N LYS A 127 74.22 20.34 52.18
CA LYS A 127 75.37 19.49 52.58
C LYS A 127 76.66 19.82 51.84
N THR A 128 76.58 20.17 50.56
CA THR A 128 77.77 20.28 49.70
C THR A 128 78.26 21.71 49.55
N CYS A 129 77.40 22.72 49.70
CA CYS A 129 77.76 24.12 49.50
C CYS A 129 78.06 24.81 50.84
N PRO A 130 79.31 25.23 51.10
CA PRO A 130 79.64 25.98 52.31
C PRO A 130 79.00 27.37 52.29
N SER A 131 78.76 27.95 53.47
CA SER A 131 78.27 29.33 53.62
C SER A 131 79.35 30.38 53.34
N GLU A 132 80.62 30.05 53.56
CA GLU A 132 81.77 30.92 53.28
C GLU A 132 82.90 30.08 52.67
N ILE A 133 83.45 30.51 51.54
CA ILE A 133 84.64 29.92 50.91
C ILE A 133 85.82 30.85 51.18
N ARG A 134 86.70 30.45 52.11
CA ARG A 134 87.92 31.21 52.42
C ARG A 134 89.04 30.84 51.46
N LEU A 135 89.46 31.79 50.64
CA LEU A 135 90.64 31.70 49.78
C LEU A 135 91.76 32.55 50.39
N GLN A 136 92.96 32.50 49.79
CA GLN A 136 94.16 33.12 50.38
C GLN A 136 94.03 34.65 50.55
N LEU A 137 93.46 35.35 49.56
CA LEU A 137 93.32 36.82 49.59
C LEU A 137 91.88 37.30 49.82
N VAL A 138 90.88 36.46 49.57
CA VAL A 138 89.46 36.85 49.53
C VAL A 138 88.63 35.75 50.20
N SER A 139 87.65 36.13 51.01
CA SER A 139 86.56 35.22 51.41
C SER A 139 85.32 35.50 50.56
N VAL A 140 84.70 34.44 50.06
CA VAL A 140 83.47 34.52 49.28
C VAL A 140 82.32 34.10 50.17
N ASP A 141 81.40 35.03 50.44
CA ASP A 141 80.13 34.73 51.11
C ASP A 141 79.16 34.08 50.10
N CYS A 142 78.68 32.89 50.43
CA CYS A 142 77.73 32.12 49.63
C CYS A 142 76.37 31.92 50.31
N ALA A 143 76.15 32.49 51.50
CA ALA A 143 74.94 32.28 52.29
C ALA A 143 73.66 32.72 51.55
N GLU A 144 73.66 33.93 50.99
CA GLU A 144 72.51 34.49 50.26
C GLU A 144 72.13 33.64 49.03
N LEU A 145 73.13 33.12 48.30
CA LEU A 145 72.92 32.25 47.15
C LEU A 145 72.36 30.88 47.57
N ASN A 146 72.92 30.28 48.63
CA ASN A 146 72.45 28.98 49.14
C ASN A 146 70.99 29.08 49.62
N GLU A 147 70.62 30.15 50.33
CA GLU A 147 69.24 30.41 50.76
C GLU A 147 68.29 30.59 49.56
N THR A 148 68.72 31.35 48.55
CA THR A 148 67.92 31.57 47.33
C THR A 148 67.66 30.27 46.58
N LEU A 149 68.68 29.42 46.39
CA LEU A 149 68.54 28.13 45.70
C LEU A 149 67.68 27.15 46.50
N CYS A 150 67.84 27.10 47.83
CA CYS A 150 66.96 26.30 48.69
C CYS A 150 65.51 26.78 48.61
N SER A 151 65.28 28.10 48.65
CA SER A 151 63.93 28.68 48.54
C SER A 151 63.28 28.36 47.20
N LYS A 152 64.04 28.35 46.09
CA LYS A 152 63.52 27.97 44.77
C LYS A 152 63.16 26.49 44.66
N ALA A 153 63.95 25.60 45.25
CA ALA A 153 63.60 24.18 45.34
C ALA A 153 62.31 23.96 46.15
N GLN A 154 62.14 24.68 47.26
CA GLN A 154 60.92 24.64 48.09
C GLN A 154 59.69 25.20 47.35
N GLU A 155 59.84 26.31 46.63
CA GLU A 155 58.78 26.91 45.81
C GLU A 155 58.33 25.94 44.71
N ALA A 156 59.26 25.24 44.06
CA ALA A 156 58.97 24.20 43.08
C ALA A 156 58.15 23.05 43.70
N VAL A 157 58.54 22.53 44.86
CA VAL A 157 57.78 21.49 45.58
C VAL A 157 56.37 21.98 45.94
N GLN A 158 56.24 23.23 46.41
CA GLN A 158 54.94 23.83 46.75
C GLN A 158 54.02 23.92 45.52
N ILE A 159 54.54 24.32 44.36
CA ILE A 159 53.78 24.39 43.10
C ILE A 159 53.27 22.99 42.71
N LEU A 160 54.12 21.95 42.74
CA LEU A 160 53.70 20.57 42.43
C LEU A 160 52.56 20.09 43.34
N LEU A 161 52.73 20.24 44.66
CA LEU A 161 51.74 19.80 45.64
C LEU A 161 50.42 20.58 45.53
N SER A 162 50.49 21.89 45.25
CA SER A 162 49.30 22.71 45.03
C SER A 162 48.50 22.28 43.80
N GLY A 163 49.16 21.87 42.71
CA GLY A 163 48.49 21.35 41.52
C GLY A 163 47.82 20.00 41.76
N VAL A 164 48.47 19.10 42.50
CA VAL A 164 47.86 17.82 42.92
C VAL A 164 46.61 18.08 43.78
N LEU A 165 46.68 19.02 44.72
CA LEU A 165 45.54 19.39 45.56
C LEU A 165 44.39 19.97 44.74
N GLN A 166 44.65 20.88 43.79
CA GLN A 166 43.60 21.43 42.92
C GLN A 166 42.93 20.36 42.05
N ASN A 167 43.72 19.42 41.52
CA ASN A 167 43.18 18.29 40.75
C ASN A 167 42.33 17.36 41.61
N LEU A 168 42.74 17.09 42.86
CA LEU A 168 41.97 16.33 43.83
C LEU A 168 40.61 16.99 44.11
N LEU A 169 40.61 18.29 44.39
CA LEU A 169 39.39 19.07 44.67
C LEU A 169 38.46 19.12 43.47
N ARG A 170 39.00 19.27 42.26
CA ARG A 170 38.20 19.22 41.03
C ARG A 170 37.54 17.85 40.86
N LYS A 171 38.28 16.76 41.06
CA LYS A 171 37.75 15.39 40.95
C LYS A 171 36.71 15.09 42.02
N SER A 172 36.91 15.49 43.27
CA SER A 172 35.91 15.29 44.32
C SER A 172 34.63 16.08 44.06
N ALA A 173 34.71 17.32 43.60
CA ALA A 173 33.54 18.11 43.21
C ALA A 173 32.79 17.51 42.00
N GLN A 174 33.52 17.00 41.01
CA GLN A 174 32.91 16.27 39.88
C GLN A 174 32.17 15.02 40.34
N LEU A 175 32.76 14.26 41.26
CA LEU A 175 32.17 13.07 41.84
C LEU A 175 30.88 13.37 42.61
N VAL A 176 30.87 14.43 43.44
CA VAL A 176 29.66 14.92 44.14
C VAL A 176 28.55 15.24 43.13
N LYS A 177 28.88 15.97 42.07
CA LYS A 177 27.91 16.31 41.01
C LYS A 177 27.39 15.07 40.27
N SER A 178 28.21 14.05 40.07
CA SER A 178 27.78 12.77 39.51
C SER A 178 26.74 12.10 40.42
N PHE A 179 27.00 12.00 41.72
CA PHE A 179 26.02 11.47 42.69
C PHE A 179 24.70 12.25 42.67
N GLU A 180 24.76 13.59 42.71
CA GLU A 180 23.57 14.45 42.64
C GLU A 180 22.77 14.21 41.36
N THR A 181 23.44 14.08 40.22
CA THR A 181 22.78 13.89 38.92
C THR A 181 21.99 12.59 38.88
N VAL A 182 22.57 11.49 39.38
CA VAL A 182 21.86 10.20 39.43
C VAL A 182 20.69 10.28 40.41
N VAL A 183 20.90 10.82 41.61
CA VAL A 183 19.85 10.92 42.63
C VAL A 183 18.70 11.80 42.16
N ASN A 184 18.98 12.95 41.53
CA ASN A 184 17.95 13.84 40.98
C ASN A 184 17.11 13.16 39.89
N ARG A 185 17.68 12.19 39.16
CA ARG A 185 16.92 11.38 38.21
C ARG A 185 16.08 10.31 38.90
N MET A 186 16.65 9.61 39.89
CA MET A 186 15.96 8.55 40.64
C MET A 186 14.79 9.06 41.48
N VAL A 187 14.87 10.26 42.05
CA VAL A 187 13.85 10.84 42.94
C VAL A 187 12.60 11.35 42.19
N LYS A 188 12.65 11.43 40.86
CA LYS A 188 11.47 11.81 40.07
C LYS A 188 10.34 10.81 40.26
N LYS A 189 9.14 11.32 40.52
CA LYS A 189 7.93 10.49 40.61
C LYS A 189 7.46 10.11 39.20
N PRO A 190 7.25 8.81 38.91
CA PRO A 190 6.69 8.38 37.64
C PRO A 190 5.25 8.84 37.52
N THR A 191 4.90 9.41 36.36
CA THR A 191 3.53 9.78 36.01
C THR A 191 2.87 8.80 35.06
N SER A 192 3.66 8.00 34.34
CA SER A 192 3.21 6.93 33.45
C SER A 192 3.81 5.58 33.84
N GLU A 193 3.13 4.50 33.44
CA GLU A 193 3.59 3.12 33.54
C GLU A 193 4.94 2.92 32.82
N GLN A 194 5.19 3.63 31.72
CA GLN A 194 6.47 3.56 31.01
C GLN A 194 7.59 4.24 31.80
N GLU A 195 7.32 5.43 32.37
CA GLU A 195 8.29 6.13 33.21
C GLU A 195 8.63 5.34 34.49
N LEU A 196 7.66 4.58 35.02
CA LEU A 196 7.88 3.68 36.16
C LEU A 196 8.89 2.59 35.79
N LEU A 197 8.69 1.89 34.67
CA LEU A 197 9.59 0.83 34.21
C LEU A 197 11.00 1.38 33.90
N ASP A 198 11.08 2.52 33.21
CA ASP A 198 12.35 3.18 32.93
C ASP A 198 13.10 3.56 34.22
N LEU A 199 12.39 3.99 35.27
CA LEU A 199 12.97 4.31 36.56
C LEU A 199 13.36 3.06 37.36
N GLU A 200 12.58 1.98 37.29
CA GLU A 200 12.92 0.67 37.88
C GLU A 200 14.20 0.12 37.24
N ASP A 201 14.26 0.07 35.91
CA ASP A 201 15.42 -0.38 35.15
C ASP A 201 16.65 0.49 35.43
N HIS A 202 16.49 1.80 35.43
CA HIS A 202 17.59 2.73 35.73
C HIS A 202 18.12 2.55 37.15
N THR A 203 17.22 2.40 38.14
CA THR A 203 17.60 2.20 39.55
C THR A 203 18.32 0.86 39.73
N HIS A 204 17.83 -0.19 39.07
CA HIS A 204 18.44 -1.52 39.08
C HIS A 204 19.82 -1.51 38.41
N GLN A 205 19.95 -0.92 37.22
CA GLN A 205 21.23 -0.77 36.52
C GLN A 205 22.23 0.06 37.32
N PHE A 206 21.78 1.15 37.93
CA PHE A 206 22.63 1.97 38.79
C PHE A 206 23.14 1.20 40.00
N LYS A 207 22.26 0.43 40.66
CA LYS A 207 22.63 -0.41 41.80
C LYS A 207 23.66 -1.48 41.45
N HIS A 208 23.49 -2.15 40.30
CA HIS A 208 24.34 -3.27 39.90
C HIS A 208 25.65 -2.86 39.23
N PHE A 209 25.65 -1.80 38.42
CA PHE A 209 26.81 -1.40 37.61
C PHE A 209 27.33 0.00 37.94
N GLY A 210 26.44 0.94 38.24
CA GLY A 210 26.81 2.35 38.46
C GLY A 210 27.47 2.64 39.82
N LEU A 211 26.99 1.99 40.89
CA LEU A 211 27.52 2.18 42.25
C LEU A 211 28.99 1.77 42.37
N GLY A 212 29.37 0.64 41.76
CA GLY A 212 30.74 0.15 41.78
C GLY A 212 31.71 1.16 41.17
N ALA A 213 31.38 1.68 39.98
CA ALA A 213 32.22 2.67 39.30
C ALA A 213 32.43 3.95 40.12
N LEU A 214 31.37 4.47 40.77
CA LEU A 214 31.48 5.67 41.62
C LEU A 214 32.28 5.40 42.90
N PHE A 215 32.22 4.19 43.46
CA PHE A 215 33.06 3.79 44.59
C PHE A 215 34.53 3.65 44.20
N ASP A 216 34.82 3.10 43.03
CA ASP A 216 36.20 3.01 42.50
C ASP A 216 36.78 4.42 42.25
N GLU A 217 35.99 5.35 41.71
CA GLU A 217 36.38 6.75 41.54
C GLU A 217 36.67 7.43 42.89
N TYR A 218 35.84 7.21 43.90
CA TYR A 218 36.06 7.71 45.27
C TYR A 218 37.32 7.10 45.89
N ASP A 219 37.56 5.81 45.71
CA ASP A 219 38.77 5.15 46.20
C ASP A 219 40.03 5.74 45.55
N GLY A 220 39.94 6.17 44.29
CA GLY A 220 40.96 6.98 43.62
C GLY A 220 41.20 8.32 44.30
N VAL A 221 40.14 9.08 44.63
CA VAL A 221 40.22 10.35 45.38
C VAL A 221 40.85 10.12 46.76
N ARG A 222 40.42 9.09 47.49
CA ARG A 222 40.97 8.71 48.80
C ARG A 222 42.46 8.36 48.72
N ALA A 223 42.86 7.62 47.68
CA ALA A 223 44.25 7.26 47.41
C ALA A 223 45.16 8.48 47.16
N TRP A 224 44.66 9.52 46.49
CA TRP A 224 45.38 10.78 46.29
C TRP A 224 45.40 11.64 47.56
N LEU A 225 44.34 11.59 48.38
CA LEU A 225 44.34 12.26 49.68
C LEU A 225 45.36 11.64 50.63
N HIS A 226 45.44 10.31 50.72
CA HIS A 226 46.48 9.63 51.51
C HIS A 226 47.89 10.01 51.04
N PHE A 227 48.12 10.06 49.73
CA PHE A 227 49.40 10.51 49.17
C PHE A 227 49.81 11.92 49.66
N LEU A 228 48.86 12.86 49.77
CA LEU A 228 49.15 14.20 50.30
C LEU A 228 49.48 14.19 51.81
N PHE A 229 48.88 13.28 52.58
CA PHE A 229 49.19 13.11 54.01
C PHE A 229 50.54 12.41 54.25
N ASP A 230 50.93 11.48 53.39
CA ASP A 230 52.20 10.75 53.48
C ASP A 230 53.42 11.64 53.13
N CYS A 231 53.19 12.79 52.48
CA CYS A 231 54.21 13.80 52.27
C CYS A 231 54.52 14.52 53.61
N GLU A 232 55.44 13.99 54.41
CA GLU A 232 55.83 14.40 55.79
C GLU A 232 56.41 15.84 55.97
N ASP A 233 56.05 16.81 55.14
CA ASP A 233 56.56 18.19 55.27
C ASP A 233 55.61 19.15 56.02
N GLN A 234 56.19 20.08 56.77
CA GLN A 234 55.48 21.24 57.36
C GLN A 234 54.74 22.09 56.31
N LEU A 235 55.15 22.03 55.04
CA LEU A 235 54.55 22.74 53.91
C LEU A 235 53.17 22.18 53.51
N CYS A 236 52.94 20.87 53.61
CA CYS A 236 51.63 20.26 53.30
C CYS A 236 50.53 20.76 54.24
N TRP A 237 50.85 20.89 55.52
CA TRP A 237 49.94 21.39 56.55
C TRP A 237 49.61 22.87 56.38
N SER A 238 50.48 23.66 55.75
CA SER A 238 50.22 25.07 55.43
C SER A 238 49.28 25.26 54.23
N LEU A 239 49.24 24.29 53.30
CA LEU A 239 48.43 24.32 52.09
C LEU A 239 47.01 23.76 52.31
N LEU A 240 46.85 22.84 53.25
CA LEU A 240 45.57 22.19 53.56
C LEU A 240 44.76 23.04 54.55
N THR A 241 43.68 23.66 54.07
CA THR A 241 42.71 24.39 54.91
C THR A 241 41.47 23.54 55.16
N PRO A 242 40.69 23.79 56.24
CA PRO A 242 39.41 23.12 56.49
C PRO A 242 38.44 23.17 55.30
N LEU A 243 38.52 24.23 54.49
CA LEU A 243 37.71 24.42 53.28
C LEU A 243 38.00 23.35 52.21
N HIS A 244 39.25 22.90 52.09
CA HIS A 244 39.67 21.89 51.12
C HIS A 244 39.14 20.48 51.46
N PHE A 245 38.79 20.23 52.72
CA PHE A 245 38.19 18.96 53.12
C PHE A 245 36.68 18.89 52.83
N GLY A 246 36.01 20.02 52.56
CA GLY A 246 34.57 20.07 52.33
C GLY A 246 34.08 19.15 51.22
N ALA A 247 34.63 19.29 50.00
CA ALA A 247 34.21 18.49 48.84
C ALA A 247 34.54 16.99 48.99
N VAL A 248 35.66 16.66 49.64
CA VAL A 248 36.05 15.26 49.88
C VAL A 248 35.17 14.64 50.96
N PHE A 249 34.84 15.40 52.02
CA PHE A 249 33.92 14.99 53.06
C PHE A 249 32.50 14.80 52.51
N GLU A 250 32.04 15.70 51.65
CA GLU A 250 30.74 15.60 50.98
C GLU A 250 30.67 14.37 50.07
N ALA A 251 31.73 14.08 49.29
CA ALA A 251 31.85 12.84 48.52
C ALA A 251 31.80 11.59 49.43
N ALA A 252 32.47 11.63 50.59
CA ALA A 252 32.43 10.54 51.56
C ALA A 252 31.03 10.32 52.15
N GLN A 253 30.30 11.41 52.42
CA GLN A 253 28.90 11.35 52.86
C GLN A 253 28.01 10.72 51.79
N TRP A 254 28.20 11.07 50.52
CA TRP A 254 27.49 10.44 49.41
C TRP A 254 27.76 8.94 49.33
N VAL A 255 29.02 8.49 49.38
CA VAL A 255 29.39 7.06 49.34
C VAL A 255 28.75 6.29 50.49
N ARG A 256 28.71 6.87 51.69
CA ARG A 256 28.07 6.26 52.86
C ARG A 256 26.54 6.20 52.76
N GLY A 257 25.92 7.23 52.17
CA GLY A 257 24.47 7.41 52.14
C GLY A 257 23.75 6.80 50.93
N ILE A 258 24.41 6.75 49.76
CA ILE A 258 23.78 6.43 48.47
C ILE A 258 23.13 5.04 48.46
N GLY A 259 23.73 4.04 49.13
CA GLY A 259 23.16 2.70 49.22
C GLY A 259 21.79 2.69 49.92
N GLY A 260 21.65 3.47 51.01
CA GLY A 260 20.38 3.63 51.71
C GLY A 260 19.32 4.37 50.87
N ILE A 261 19.75 5.36 50.07
CA ILE A 261 18.88 6.10 49.15
C ILE A 261 18.34 5.17 48.06
N VAL A 262 19.21 4.33 47.46
CA VAL A 262 18.81 3.38 46.41
C VAL A 262 17.83 2.34 46.95
N VAL A 263 18.13 1.72 48.11
CA VAL A 263 17.22 0.74 48.72
C VAL A 263 15.86 1.35 49.07
N LYS A 264 15.86 2.57 49.62
CA LYS A 264 14.61 3.29 49.91
C LYS A 264 13.84 3.58 48.62
N ARG A 265 14.52 3.99 47.54
CA ARG A 265 13.84 4.31 46.27
C ARG A 265 13.29 3.06 45.59
N GLU A 266 13.97 1.91 45.66
CA GLU A 266 13.43 0.63 45.20
C GLU A 266 12.12 0.28 45.93
N GLU A 267 12.09 0.49 47.25
CA GLU A 267 10.87 0.28 48.05
C GLU A 267 9.76 1.28 47.69
N ASP A 268 10.08 2.56 47.51
CA ASP A 268 9.12 3.58 47.06
C ASP A 268 8.56 3.26 45.66
N LEU A 269 9.42 2.86 44.70
CA LEU A 269 9.00 2.44 43.35
C LEU A 269 8.11 1.21 43.40
N ARG A 270 8.43 0.24 44.26
CA ARG A 270 7.59 -0.95 44.48
C ARG A 270 6.20 -0.58 45.00
N GLN A 271 6.10 0.38 45.93
CA GLN A 271 4.80 0.87 46.42
C GLN A 271 4.04 1.65 45.35
N GLU A 272 4.72 2.50 44.59
CA GLU A 272 4.16 3.24 43.45
C GLU A 272 3.64 2.28 42.37
N ARG A 273 4.37 1.20 42.07
CA ARG A 273 3.95 0.12 41.17
C ARG A 273 2.67 -0.55 41.65
N VAL A 274 2.63 -0.98 42.92
CA VAL A 274 1.42 -1.61 43.50
C VAL A 274 0.21 -0.67 43.40
N ALA A 275 0.39 0.63 43.64
CA ALA A 275 -0.68 1.62 43.55
C ALA A 275 -1.14 1.88 42.10
N LEU A 276 -0.23 1.83 41.11
CA LEU A 276 -0.57 1.95 39.69
C LEU A 276 -1.28 0.68 39.19
N GLU A 277 -0.77 -0.49 39.56
CA GLU A 277 -1.38 -1.77 39.25
C GLU A 277 -2.77 -1.92 39.88
N SER A 278 -2.99 -1.44 41.11
CA SER A 278 -4.32 -1.47 41.73
C SER A 278 -5.33 -0.60 40.97
N LYS A 279 -4.95 0.63 40.60
CA LYS A 279 -5.77 1.51 39.76
C LYS A 279 -6.06 0.88 38.39
N PHE A 280 -5.07 0.21 37.80
CA PHE A 280 -5.26 -0.47 36.52
C PHE A 280 -6.21 -1.68 36.65
N LYS A 281 -6.13 -2.46 37.75
CA LYS A 281 -7.10 -3.52 38.05
C LYS A 281 -8.51 -2.97 38.19
N GLU A 282 -8.70 -1.84 38.87
CA GLU A 282 -10.00 -1.19 39.00
C GLU A 282 -10.55 -0.77 37.63
N GLN A 283 -9.72 -0.17 36.76
CA GLN A 283 -10.12 0.19 35.39
C GLN A 283 -10.55 -1.03 34.57
N ARG A 284 -9.78 -2.12 34.64
CA ARG A 284 -10.09 -3.38 33.95
C ARG A 284 -11.38 -4.00 34.47
N ASN A 285 -11.57 -4.05 35.80
CA ASN A 285 -12.78 -4.58 36.40
C ASN A 285 -14.01 -3.77 36.00
N LYS A 286 -13.90 -2.43 36.01
CA LYS A 286 -14.96 -1.54 35.53
C LYS A 286 -15.29 -1.78 34.05
N PHE A 287 -14.28 -1.99 33.21
CA PHE A 287 -14.50 -2.33 31.80
C PHE A 287 -15.24 -3.67 31.65
N VAL A 288 -14.86 -4.69 32.41
CA VAL A 288 -15.59 -5.98 32.42
C VAL A 288 -17.03 -5.80 32.92
N GLU A 289 -17.27 -4.98 33.94
CA GLU A 289 -18.62 -4.64 34.40
C GLU A 289 -19.43 -3.92 33.31
N ASP A 290 -18.82 -3.00 32.56
CA ASP A 290 -19.45 -2.32 31.43
C ASP A 290 -19.81 -3.32 30.32
N LEU A 291 -18.93 -4.29 29.99
CA LEU A 291 -19.21 -5.37 29.03
C LEU A 291 -20.37 -6.27 29.45
N VAL A 292 -20.41 -6.66 30.72
CA VAL A 292 -21.56 -7.39 31.30
C VAL A 292 -22.83 -6.54 31.22
N GLY A 293 -22.71 -5.23 31.45
CA GLY A 293 -23.79 -4.27 31.27
C GLY A 293 -24.30 -4.22 29.82
N TYR A 294 -23.41 -4.27 28.84
CA TYR A 294 -23.78 -4.34 27.42
C TYR A 294 -24.50 -5.65 27.10
N GLY A 295 -24.01 -6.78 27.60
CA GLY A 295 -24.70 -8.08 27.47
C GLY A 295 -26.13 -8.05 28.00
N LYS A 296 -26.36 -7.45 29.17
CA LYS A 296 -27.73 -7.26 29.72
C LYS A 296 -28.61 -6.37 28.84
N LEU A 297 -28.04 -5.41 28.13
CA LEU A 297 -28.79 -4.59 27.16
C LEU A 297 -29.14 -5.40 25.90
N VAL A 298 -28.26 -6.31 25.46
CA VAL A 298 -28.56 -7.27 24.38
C VAL A 298 -29.72 -8.18 24.79
N GLU A 299 -29.72 -8.71 26.02
CA GLU A 299 -30.79 -9.58 26.51
C GLU A 299 -32.17 -8.90 26.51
N LYS A 300 -32.25 -7.57 26.66
CA LYS A 300 -33.53 -6.84 26.58
C LYS A 300 -34.18 -6.91 25.20
N PHE A 301 -33.42 -7.16 24.13
CA PHE A 301 -34.00 -7.32 22.79
C PHE A 301 -34.88 -8.57 22.67
N ARG A 302 -34.77 -9.53 23.59
CA ARG A 302 -35.67 -10.70 23.70
C ARG A 302 -37.13 -10.34 23.97
N GLU A 303 -37.37 -9.16 24.51
CA GLU A 303 -38.70 -8.67 24.86
C GLU A 303 -39.28 -7.75 23.76
N PHE A 304 -38.47 -7.39 22.75
CA PHE A 304 -38.91 -6.50 21.68
C PHE A 304 -39.63 -7.31 20.61
N GLY A 305 -40.96 -7.14 20.54
CA GLY A 305 -41.81 -7.78 19.52
C GLY A 305 -42.71 -6.82 18.73
N ASN A 306 -42.66 -5.51 19.01
CA ASN A 306 -43.59 -4.54 18.43
C ASN A 306 -43.02 -3.83 17.20
N THR A 307 -43.48 -4.20 16.00
CA THR A 307 -43.08 -3.62 14.70
C THR A 307 -43.39 -2.12 14.54
N ARG A 308 -44.15 -1.49 15.44
CA ARG A 308 -44.38 -0.03 15.38
C ARG A 308 -43.19 0.81 15.86
N HIS A 309 -42.31 0.23 16.66
CA HIS A 309 -41.14 0.90 17.22
C HIS A 309 -39.84 0.49 16.51
N THR A 310 -39.92 -0.02 15.27
CA THR A 310 -38.77 -0.49 14.47
C THR A 310 -37.62 0.52 14.46
N ASN A 311 -37.90 1.80 14.20
CA ASN A 311 -36.87 2.84 14.17
C ASN A 311 -36.15 3.01 15.52
N GLU A 312 -36.89 2.99 16.63
CA GLU A 312 -36.29 3.09 17.97
C GLU A 312 -35.41 1.87 18.29
N TYR A 313 -35.81 0.68 17.85
CA TYR A 313 -35.02 -0.54 18.04
C TYR A 313 -33.76 -0.54 17.19
N VAL A 314 -33.84 -0.13 15.92
CA VAL A 314 -32.67 0.03 15.04
C VAL A 314 -31.70 1.06 15.62
N GLU A 315 -32.17 2.22 16.09
CA GLU A 315 -31.31 3.21 16.76
C GLU A 315 -30.62 2.63 18.01
N ARG A 316 -31.34 1.84 18.81
CA ARG A 316 -30.76 1.17 19.98
C ARG A 316 -29.70 0.15 19.58
N VAL A 317 -29.95 -0.68 18.56
CA VAL A 317 -28.97 -1.63 18.01
C VAL A 317 -27.72 -0.89 17.54
N GLU A 318 -27.87 0.16 16.74
CA GLU A 318 -26.74 0.92 16.20
C GLU A 318 -25.97 1.64 17.32
N SER A 319 -26.67 2.18 18.32
CA SER A 319 -26.03 2.76 19.51
C SER A 319 -25.18 1.74 20.27
N LEU A 320 -25.64 0.48 20.34
CA LEU A 320 -24.96 -0.60 21.05
C LEU A 320 -23.79 -1.15 20.22
N ARG A 321 -23.95 -1.32 18.90
CA ARG A 321 -22.85 -1.58 17.96
C ARG A 321 -21.75 -0.52 18.08
N ALA A 322 -22.11 0.75 18.16
CA ALA A 322 -21.14 1.82 18.36
C ALA A 322 -20.43 1.75 19.72
N ARG A 323 -21.10 1.26 20.79
CA ARG A 323 -20.48 0.99 22.09
C ARG A 323 -19.50 -0.19 22.02
N PHE A 324 -19.87 -1.29 21.38
CA PHE A 324 -18.99 -2.43 21.14
C PHE A 324 -17.74 -2.04 20.35
N LYS A 325 -17.88 -1.26 19.26
CA LYS A 325 -16.73 -0.70 18.51
C LYS A 325 -15.81 0.16 19.37
N ARG A 326 -16.36 1.00 20.26
CA ARG A 326 -15.53 1.77 21.21
C ARG A 326 -14.87 0.87 22.25
N ALA A 327 -15.56 -0.17 22.70
CA ALA A 327 -15.03 -1.12 23.66
C ALA A 327 -13.83 -1.91 23.09
N HIS A 328 -13.84 -2.27 21.80
CA HIS A 328 -12.67 -2.82 21.09
C HIS A 328 -11.45 -1.89 21.17
N VAL A 329 -11.63 -0.59 20.92
CA VAL A 329 -10.53 0.39 21.04
C VAL A 329 -10.02 0.51 22.48
N VAL A 330 -10.91 0.41 23.48
CA VAL A 330 -10.51 0.41 24.88
C VAL A 330 -9.78 -0.88 25.26
N ALA A 331 -10.24 -2.03 24.78
CA ALA A 331 -9.61 -3.33 25.01
C ALA A 331 -8.16 -3.34 24.49
N GLU A 332 -7.91 -2.85 23.28
CA GLU A 332 -6.55 -2.73 22.75
C GLU A 332 -5.66 -1.82 23.60
N ARG A 333 -6.18 -0.69 24.09
CA ARG A 333 -5.44 0.18 25.02
C ARG A 333 -5.15 -0.49 26.36
N LEU A 334 -6.02 -1.39 26.83
CA LEU A 334 -5.79 -2.19 28.03
C LEU A 334 -4.74 -3.27 27.75
N HIS A 335 -4.78 -3.94 26.59
CA HIS A 335 -3.76 -4.90 26.17
C HIS A 335 -2.37 -4.27 26.09
N ASP A 336 -2.26 -3.08 25.49
CA ASP A 336 -0.99 -2.33 25.43
C ASP A 336 -0.43 -2.05 26.83
N LYS A 337 -1.30 -1.78 27.80
CA LYS A 337 -0.91 -1.56 29.21
C LYS A 337 -0.55 -2.87 29.92
N GLU A 338 -1.29 -3.94 29.68
CA GLU A 338 -0.98 -5.28 30.21
C GLU A 338 0.41 -5.73 29.76
N GLU A 339 0.71 -5.59 28.46
CA GLU A 339 2.02 -5.95 27.90
C GLU A 339 3.17 -5.15 28.52
N ARG A 340 3.00 -3.83 28.69
CA ARG A 340 4.00 -2.97 29.35
C ARG A 340 4.25 -3.40 30.78
N LEU A 341 3.20 -3.75 31.53
CA LEU A 341 3.32 -4.20 32.92
C LEU A 341 3.78 -5.67 33.05
N GLY A 342 3.97 -6.37 31.93
CA GLY A 342 4.35 -7.79 31.89
C GLY A 342 3.23 -8.73 32.31
N TRP A 343 1.97 -8.32 32.17
CA TRP A 343 0.80 -9.13 32.46
C TRP A 343 0.41 -9.98 31.24
N GLU A 344 -0.25 -11.10 31.50
CA GLU A 344 -0.87 -11.88 30.45
C GLU A 344 -2.05 -11.11 29.84
N ARG A 345 -2.17 -11.15 28.51
CA ARG A 345 -3.25 -10.47 27.77
C ARG A 345 -4.61 -11.04 28.18
N SER A 346 -5.51 -10.18 28.62
CA SER A 346 -6.88 -10.56 28.96
C SER A 346 -7.68 -10.90 27.70
N ALA A 347 -8.39 -12.03 27.67
CA ALA A 347 -9.12 -12.45 26.47
C ALA A 347 -10.47 -11.73 26.23
N PHE A 348 -10.94 -10.89 27.17
CA PHE A 348 -12.22 -10.15 27.12
C PHE A 348 -13.41 -10.86 26.43
N VAL A 349 -13.63 -12.15 26.73
CA VAL A 349 -14.62 -13.03 26.03
C VAL A 349 -16.04 -12.47 26.01
N GLU A 350 -16.42 -11.68 27.01
CA GLU A 350 -17.74 -11.02 27.08
C GLU A 350 -17.97 -10.00 25.97
N LEU A 351 -16.90 -9.40 25.41
CA LEU A 351 -16.98 -8.47 24.29
C LEU A 351 -17.44 -9.19 23.02
N ASP A 352 -16.74 -10.26 22.66
CA ASP A 352 -17.05 -11.07 21.49
C ASP A 352 -18.40 -11.77 21.64
N ARG A 353 -18.67 -12.33 22.83
CA ARG A 353 -19.96 -12.97 23.14
C ARG A 353 -21.13 -11.99 23.02
N GLY A 354 -20.98 -10.77 23.53
CA GLY A 354 -22.00 -9.74 23.44
C GLY A 354 -22.27 -9.27 22.01
N GLU A 355 -21.22 -9.13 21.19
CA GLU A 355 -21.33 -8.75 19.78
C GLU A 355 -21.99 -9.86 18.95
N MET A 356 -21.56 -11.12 19.14
CA MET A 356 -22.20 -12.28 18.50
C MET A 356 -23.67 -12.43 18.89
N ALA A 357 -24.02 -12.13 20.14
CA ALA A 357 -25.41 -12.17 20.61
C ALA A 357 -26.26 -11.01 20.05
N LEU A 358 -25.66 -9.85 19.76
CA LEU A 358 -26.38 -8.69 19.21
C LEU A 358 -26.73 -8.89 17.73
N GLU A 359 -25.89 -9.62 16.98
CA GLU A 359 -25.99 -9.71 15.53
C GLU A 359 -27.33 -10.25 14.99
N PRO A 360 -27.92 -11.32 15.56
CA PRO A 360 -29.25 -11.79 15.13
C PRO A 360 -30.34 -10.73 15.28
N TYR A 361 -30.35 -9.97 16.38
CA TYR A 361 -31.35 -8.90 16.59
C TYR A 361 -31.12 -7.74 15.63
N ALA A 362 -29.86 -7.40 15.36
CA ALA A 362 -29.53 -6.35 14.41
C ALA A 362 -30.03 -6.69 13.01
N ARG A 363 -29.83 -7.94 12.58
CA ARG A 363 -30.34 -8.44 11.30
C ARG A 363 -31.86 -8.42 11.26
N LEU A 364 -32.54 -8.86 12.32
CA LEU A 364 -34.00 -8.84 12.40
C LEU A 364 -34.57 -7.43 12.22
N TRP A 365 -34.12 -6.46 13.02
CA TRP A 365 -34.68 -5.11 12.98
C TRP A 365 -34.28 -4.36 11.70
N THR A 366 -33.11 -4.65 11.14
CA THR A 366 -32.73 -4.14 9.82
C THR A 366 -33.62 -4.72 8.72
N LEU A 367 -33.94 -6.02 8.80
CA LEU A 367 -34.88 -6.67 7.87
C LEU A 367 -36.29 -6.08 7.99
N VAL A 368 -36.79 -5.84 9.20
CA VAL A 368 -38.11 -5.21 9.39
C VAL A 368 -38.12 -3.80 8.80
N LEU A 369 -37.07 -2.99 9.05
CA LEU A 369 -36.96 -1.65 8.48
C LEU A 369 -36.88 -1.69 6.95
N ARG A 370 -36.05 -2.58 6.40
CA ARG A 370 -35.93 -2.82 4.95
C ARG A 370 -37.27 -3.23 4.36
N CYS A 371 -38.01 -4.11 5.03
CA CYS A 371 -39.35 -4.50 4.62
C CYS A 371 -40.29 -3.30 4.58
N GLU A 372 -40.35 -2.49 5.64
CA GLU A 372 -41.19 -1.29 5.66
C GLU A 372 -40.83 -0.28 4.55
N THR A 373 -39.54 -0.12 4.22
CA THR A 373 -39.10 0.80 3.15
C THR A 373 -39.44 0.27 1.77
N GLU A 374 -39.11 -0.99 1.50
CA GLU A 374 -39.37 -1.63 0.20
C GLU A 374 -40.88 -1.77 -0.04
N TRP A 375 -41.66 -2.11 0.99
CA TRP A 375 -43.12 -2.17 0.88
C TRP A 375 -43.72 -0.82 0.49
N ARG A 376 -43.24 0.28 1.09
CA ARG A 376 -43.70 1.62 0.66
C ARG A 376 -43.34 1.88 -0.79
N GLN A 377 -42.11 1.54 -1.20
CA GLN A 377 -41.67 1.73 -2.58
C GLN A 377 -42.52 0.92 -3.56
N TRP A 378 -42.72 -0.38 -3.33
CA TRP A 378 -43.45 -1.26 -4.24
C TRP A 378 -44.94 -0.93 -4.35
N PHE A 379 -45.55 -0.41 -3.27
CA PHE A 379 -46.99 -0.16 -3.23
C PHE A 379 -47.40 1.29 -3.56
N GLN A 380 -46.50 2.27 -3.36
CA GLN A 380 -46.78 3.70 -3.58
C GLN A 380 -46.18 4.25 -4.87
N GLU A 381 -45.07 3.72 -5.36
CA GLU A 381 -44.49 4.17 -6.64
C GLU A 381 -45.36 3.73 -7.83
N PRO A 382 -45.29 4.46 -8.97
CA PRO A 382 -45.94 4.04 -10.20
C PRO A 382 -45.49 2.64 -10.61
N MET A 383 -46.46 1.74 -10.77
CA MET A 383 -46.22 0.31 -11.01
C MET A 383 -45.29 0.05 -12.19
N PHE A 384 -45.47 0.78 -13.30
CA PHE A 384 -44.72 0.58 -14.53
C PHE A 384 -43.26 1.04 -14.48
N HIS A 385 -42.84 1.75 -13.42
CA HIS A 385 -41.43 2.03 -13.15
C HIS A 385 -40.75 0.90 -12.36
N LEU A 386 -41.53 0.05 -11.68
CA LEU A 386 -41.01 -1.10 -10.98
C LEU A 386 -40.62 -2.18 -11.98
N LYS A 387 -39.52 -2.87 -11.70
CA LYS A 387 -39.10 -4.05 -12.46
C LYS A 387 -39.52 -5.29 -11.69
N PRO A 388 -40.49 -6.09 -12.19
CA PRO A 388 -41.04 -7.21 -11.43
C PRO A 388 -40.00 -8.24 -10.98
N LEU A 389 -38.98 -8.51 -11.81
CA LEU A 389 -37.90 -9.44 -11.47
C LEU A 389 -37.03 -8.95 -10.31
N GLU A 390 -36.68 -7.67 -10.28
CA GLU A 390 -35.86 -7.11 -9.19
C GLU A 390 -36.63 -7.14 -7.86
N VAL A 391 -37.94 -6.86 -7.91
CA VAL A 391 -38.83 -6.96 -6.74
C VAL A 391 -38.94 -8.40 -6.24
N GLU A 392 -39.02 -9.39 -7.15
CA GLU A 392 -39.06 -10.82 -6.80
C GLU A 392 -37.77 -11.31 -6.17
N GLU A 393 -36.61 -11.00 -6.76
CA GLU A 393 -35.31 -11.36 -6.21
C GLU A 393 -35.11 -10.79 -4.80
N GLU A 394 -35.50 -9.54 -4.61
CA GLU A 394 -35.43 -8.84 -3.32
C GLU A 394 -36.36 -9.46 -2.28
N ALA A 395 -37.62 -9.73 -2.64
CA ALA A 395 -38.58 -10.41 -1.79
C ALA A 395 -38.12 -11.83 -1.41
N LEU A 396 -37.55 -12.60 -2.35
CA LEU A 396 -36.98 -13.92 -2.08
C LEU A 396 -35.77 -13.85 -1.14
N SER A 397 -34.92 -12.83 -1.29
CA SER A 397 -33.81 -12.59 -0.37
C SER A 397 -34.32 -12.31 1.04
N MET A 398 -35.31 -11.43 1.18
CA MET A 398 -35.93 -11.11 2.46
C MET A 398 -36.61 -12.33 3.11
N LEU A 399 -37.30 -13.15 2.32
CA LEU A 399 -37.93 -14.38 2.80
C LEU A 399 -36.91 -15.38 3.34
N LYS A 400 -35.81 -15.59 2.62
CA LYS A 400 -34.72 -16.48 3.04
C LYS A 400 -34.08 -15.99 4.34
N GLU A 401 -33.90 -14.68 4.47
CA GLU A 401 -33.38 -14.07 5.70
C GLU A 401 -34.37 -14.22 6.86
N ALA A 402 -35.66 -13.94 6.65
CA ALA A 402 -36.71 -14.11 7.65
C ALA A 402 -36.77 -15.57 8.15
N LYS A 403 -36.80 -16.55 7.24
CA LYS A 403 -36.79 -18.00 7.56
C LYS A 403 -35.53 -18.43 8.31
N GLY A 404 -34.38 -17.88 7.94
CA GLY A 404 -33.13 -18.13 8.64
C GLY A 404 -33.15 -17.58 10.07
N LEU A 405 -33.67 -16.36 10.25
CA LEU A 405 -33.76 -15.71 11.55
C LEU A 405 -34.81 -16.37 12.46
N SER A 406 -35.99 -16.72 11.94
CA SER A 406 -37.02 -17.41 12.72
C SER A 406 -36.49 -18.74 13.29
N LEU A 407 -35.81 -19.54 12.46
CA LEU A 407 -35.16 -20.79 12.90
C LEU A 407 -34.08 -20.54 13.97
N LEU A 408 -33.25 -19.51 13.80
CA LEU A 408 -32.20 -19.17 14.77
C LEU A 408 -32.78 -18.77 16.13
N PHE A 409 -33.85 -17.97 16.16
CA PHE A 409 -34.52 -17.56 17.39
C PHE A 409 -35.31 -18.71 18.03
N ASP A 410 -35.91 -19.59 17.24
CA ASP A 410 -36.57 -20.81 17.72
C ASP A 410 -35.57 -21.75 18.42
N LEU A 411 -34.39 -21.96 17.83
CA LEU A 411 -33.31 -22.74 18.44
C LEU A 411 -32.77 -22.10 19.74
N SER A 412 -32.82 -20.77 19.83
CA SER A 412 -32.37 -20.01 20.99
C SER A 412 -33.43 -19.89 22.09
N GLY A 413 -34.67 -20.35 21.83
CA GLY A 413 -35.80 -20.29 22.77
C GLY A 413 -36.43 -18.89 22.90
N GLU A 414 -36.22 -18.01 21.92
CA GLU A 414 -36.65 -16.61 21.96
C GLU A 414 -37.89 -16.41 21.07
N GLN A 415 -39.08 -16.54 21.68
CA GLN A 415 -40.34 -16.54 20.92
C GLN A 415 -40.71 -15.19 20.34
N THR A 416 -40.51 -14.08 21.06
CA THR A 416 -41.00 -12.77 20.57
C THR A 416 -40.28 -12.28 19.29
N PRO A 417 -38.94 -12.38 19.15
CA PRO A 417 -38.26 -12.02 17.91
C PRO A 417 -38.54 -13.03 16.79
N SER A 418 -38.74 -14.31 17.13
CA SER A 418 -39.16 -15.35 16.19
C SER A 418 -40.53 -15.06 15.59
N ASP A 419 -41.50 -14.63 16.40
CA ASP A 419 -42.84 -14.27 15.95
C ASP A 419 -42.81 -13.07 15.00
N VAL A 420 -41.96 -12.07 15.26
CA VAL A 420 -41.74 -10.95 14.32
C VAL A 420 -41.14 -11.44 13.00
N ALA A 421 -40.13 -12.31 13.05
CA ALA A 421 -39.55 -12.89 11.85
C ALA A 421 -40.58 -13.68 11.03
N ARG A 422 -41.46 -14.45 11.71
CA ARG A 422 -42.53 -15.24 11.08
C ARG A 422 -43.65 -14.36 10.51
N GLU A 423 -43.95 -13.23 11.15
CA GLU A 423 -44.87 -12.23 10.62
C GLU A 423 -44.34 -11.67 9.30
N ILE A 424 -43.07 -11.24 9.25
CA ILE A 424 -42.42 -10.78 8.01
C ILE A 424 -42.39 -11.90 6.96
N GLU A 425 -42.06 -13.13 7.35
CA GLU A 425 -42.10 -14.31 6.47
C GLU A 425 -43.48 -14.46 5.82
N SER A 426 -44.56 -14.40 6.61
CA SER A 426 -45.93 -14.53 6.11
C SER A 426 -46.34 -13.38 5.19
N GLN A 427 -45.92 -12.15 5.49
CA GLN A 427 -46.19 -10.99 4.64
C GLN A 427 -45.48 -11.14 3.29
N VAL A 428 -44.19 -11.51 3.30
CA VAL A 428 -43.40 -11.72 2.09
C VAL A 428 -43.91 -12.92 1.28
N ASP A 429 -44.35 -14.01 1.92
CA ASP A 429 -44.96 -15.15 1.22
C ASP A 429 -46.27 -14.74 0.52
N VAL A 430 -47.10 -13.88 1.13
CA VAL A 430 -48.31 -13.34 0.48
C VAL A 430 -47.94 -12.47 -0.72
N LEU A 431 -46.89 -11.64 -0.61
CA LEU A 431 -46.38 -10.82 -1.71
C LEU A 431 -45.91 -11.67 -2.89
N LEU A 432 -45.05 -12.65 -2.63
CA LEU A 432 -44.53 -13.57 -3.65
C LEU A 432 -45.66 -14.37 -4.32
N GLY A 433 -46.66 -14.81 -3.55
CA GLY A 433 -47.73 -15.64 -4.07
C GLY A 433 -48.80 -14.90 -4.86
N LYS A 434 -49.15 -13.66 -4.48
CA LYS A 434 -50.30 -12.95 -5.05
C LYS A 434 -49.93 -11.65 -5.77
N HIS A 435 -49.05 -10.84 -5.18
CA HIS A 435 -48.79 -9.50 -5.68
C HIS A 435 -47.74 -9.47 -6.79
N ILE A 436 -46.71 -10.33 -6.72
CA ILE A 436 -45.66 -10.39 -7.75
C ILE A 436 -46.17 -10.97 -9.08
N PRO A 437 -46.94 -12.09 -9.11
CA PRO A 437 -47.49 -12.59 -10.38
C PRO A 437 -48.43 -11.57 -11.05
N LEU A 438 -49.21 -10.83 -10.25
CA LEU A 438 -50.02 -9.70 -10.73
C LEU A 438 -49.14 -8.60 -11.34
N LEU A 439 -48.07 -8.20 -10.65
CA LEU A 439 -47.11 -7.19 -11.12
C LEU A 439 -46.42 -7.64 -12.42
N GLN A 440 -45.97 -8.89 -12.51
CA GLN A 440 -45.36 -9.47 -13.71
C GLN A 440 -46.34 -9.46 -14.90
N SER A 441 -47.61 -9.81 -14.64
CA SER A 441 -48.65 -9.85 -15.66
C SER A 441 -48.92 -8.47 -16.24
N LEU A 442 -49.03 -7.44 -15.38
CA LEU A 442 -49.34 -6.07 -15.79
C LEU A 442 -48.13 -5.32 -16.35
N CYS A 443 -46.91 -5.58 -15.88
CA CYS A 443 -45.69 -4.93 -16.38
C CYS A 443 -45.09 -5.61 -17.63
N ASN A 444 -45.83 -6.51 -18.28
CA ASN A 444 -45.37 -7.15 -19.51
C ASN A 444 -45.33 -6.14 -20.67
N ARG A 445 -44.13 -5.96 -21.23
CA ARG A 445 -43.87 -5.02 -22.35
C ARG A 445 -44.50 -5.45 -23.67
N ASN A 446 -44.91 -6.71 -23.79
CA ASN A 446 -45.54 -7.26 -24.99
C ASN A 446 -47.06 -6.93 -25.07
N LEU A 447 -47.63 -6.27 -24.06
CA LEU A 447 -49.04 -5.89 -24.05
C LEU A 447 -49.34 -4.79 -25.08
N LYS A 448 -50.26 -5.10 -26.01
CA LYS A 448 -50.77 -4.20 -27.05
C LYS A 448 -52.10 -3.57 -26.60
N PRO A 449 -52.60 -2.53 -27.31
CA PRO A 449 -53.86 -1.87 -26.94
C PRO A 449 -55.06 -2.84 -26.78
N CYS A 450 -55.15 -3.87 -27.61
CA CYS A 450 -56.19 -4.92 -27.50
C CYS A 450 -56.11 -5.71 -26.18
N HIS A 451 -54.91 -5.97 -25.67
CA HIS A 451 -54.71 -6.63 -24.38
C HIS A 451 -55.10 -5.70 -23.23
N TRP A 452 -54.72 -4.42 -23.31
CA TRP A 452 -55.10 -3.41 -22.33
C TRP A 452 -56.60 -3.21 -22.22
N GLU A 453 -57.34 -3.27 -23.33
CA GLU A 453 -58.81 -3.23 -23.31
C GLU A 453 -59.40 -4.43 -22.54
N ARG A 454 -58.91 -5.65 -22.81
CA ARG A 454 -59.33 -6.86 -22.08
C ARG A 454 -58.99 -6.78 -20.59
N ILE A 455 -57.77 -6.37 -20.26
CA ILE A 455 -57.32 -6.16 -18.88
C ILE A 455 -58.16 -5.10 -18.18
N SER A 456 -58.48 -3.99 -18.86
CA SER A 456 -59.31 -2.91 -18.31
C SER A 456 -60.74 -3.35 -17.98
N VAL A 457 -61.30 -4.28 -18.77
CA VAL A 457 -62.62 -4.87 -18.50
C VAL A 457 -62.59 -5.78 -17.27
N ILE A 458 -61.53 -6.58 -17.12
CA ILE A 458 -61.37 -7.51 -15.98
C ILE A 458 -61.12 -6.74 -14.69
N VAL A 459 -60.17 -5.80 -14.70
CA VAL A 459 -59.81 -4.99 -13.52
C VAL A 459 -60.88 -3.94 -13.19
N GLY A 460 -61.76 -3.61 -14.15
CA GLY A 460 -62.83 -2.61 -13.95
C GLY A 460 -62.36 -1.16 -13.96
N CYS A 461 -61.11 -0.90 -14.36
CA CYS A 461 -60.50 0.42 -14.49
C CYS A 461 -59.83 0.55 -15.85
N LYS A 462 -59.87 1.73 -16.48
CA LYS A 462 -59.14 1.97 -17.73
C LYS A 462 -57.64 2.03 -17.43
N LEU A 463 -56.91 1.03 -17.89
CA LEU A 463 -55.47 0.92 -17.77
C LEU A 463 -54.81 1.04 -19.15
N ASP A 464 -53.75 1.83 -19.23
CA ASP A 464 -52.83 1.87 -20.36
C ASP A 464 -51.38 1.83 -19.88
N ALA A 465 -50.44 1.59 -20.80
CA ALA A 465 -49.01 1.52 -20.49
C ALA A 465 -48.42 2.86 -19.97
N GLY A 466 -49.15 3.98 -20.06
CA GLY A 466 -48.75 5.30 -19.58
C GLY A 466 -49.41 5.72 -18.28
N THR A 467 -50.29 4.88 -17.71
CA THR A 467 -51.09 5.24 -16.54
C THR A 467 -50.21 5.23 -15.30
N THR A 468 -50.16 6.34 -14.54
CA THR A 468 -49.44 6.39 -13.26
C THR A 468 -50.28 5.83 -12.12
N VAL A 469 -50.57 4.53 -12.17
CA VAL A 469 -51.23 3.79 -11.09
C VAL A 469 -50.21 3.07 -10.22
N SER A 470 -50.45 3.02 -8.91
CA SER A 470 -49.63 2.26 -7.98
C SER A 470 -50.22 0.86 -7.73
N LEU A 471 -49.42 -0.07 -7.20
CA LEU A 471 -49.89 -1.41 -6.88
C LEU A 471 -51.01 -1.40 -5.84
N SER A 472 -50.96 -0.52 -4.83
CA SER A 472 -52.08 -0.35 -3.87
C SER A 472 -53.39 -0.04 -4.56
N GLN A 473 -53.40 0.88 -5.53
CA GLN A 473 -54.62 1.28 -6.22
C GLN A 473 -55.21 0.13 -7.03
N ILE A 474 -54.37 -0.68 -7.68
CA ILE A 474 -54.84 -1.84 -8.45
C ILE A 474 -55.43 -2.92 -7.52
N LEU A 475 -54.80 -3.15 -6.36
CA LEU A 475 -55.30 -4.12 -5.37
C LEU A 475 -56.64 -3.71 -4.75
N GLU A 476 -56.93 -2.41 -4.60
CA GLU A 476 -58.23 -1.91 -4.12
C GLU A 476 -59.40 -2.31 -5.04
N PHE A 477 -59.15 -2.54 -6.32
CA PHE A 477 -60.17 -3.02 -7.27
C PHE A 477 -60.40 -4.55 -7.19
N GLY A 478 -59.66 -5.27 -6.33
CA GLY A 478 -59.86 -6.69 -6.11
C GLY A 478 -59.23 -7.59 -7.18
N SER A 479 -58.27 -7.07 -7.94
CA SER A 479 -57.55 -7.80 -9.01
C SER A 479 -56.77 -9.03 -8.52
N GLU A 480 -56.63 -9.22 -7.20
CA GLU A 480 -56.05 -10.43 -6.60
C GLU A 480 -56.82 -11.71 -6.94
N ARG A 481 -58.10 -11.61 -7.30
CA ARG A 481 -58.93 -12.77 -7.64
C ARG A 481 -58.78 -13.21 -9.09
N ASP A 482 -58.29 -12.32 -9.93
CA ASP A 482 -58.23 -12.50 -11.39
C ASP A 482 -56.78 -12.67 -11.89
N VAL A 483 -55.82 -12.93 -10.98
CA VAL A 483 -54.39 -13.07 -11.30
C VAL A 483 -54.16 -14.13 -12.37
N GLU A 484 -54.83 -15.29 -12.28
CA GLU A 484 -54.70 -16.38 -13.25
C GLU A 484 -55.12 -15.91 -14.66
N VAL A 485 -56.25 -15.21 -14.77
CA VAL A 485 -56.77 -14.71 -16.06
C VAL A 485 -55.87 -13.60 -16.62
N LEU A 486 -55.36 -12.72 -15.78
CA LEU A 486 -54.42 -11.68 -16.20
C LEU A 486 -53.08 -12.26 -16.66
N GLN A 487 -52.62 -13.33 -16.00
CA GLN A 487 -51.43 -14.05 -16.39
C GLN A 487 -51.61 -14.74 -17.74
N GLU A 488 -52.75 -15.38 -17.99
CA GLU A 488 -53.08 -15.97 -19.31
C GLU A 488 -53.02 -14.91 -20.43
N ILE A 489 -53.58 -13.72 -20.21
CA ILE A 489 -53.53 -12.63 -21.20
C ILE A 489 -52.08 -12.16 -21.44
N SER A 490 -51.29 -12.04 -20.37
CA SER A 490 -49.89 -11.64 -20.46
C SER A 490 -49.03 -12.70 -21.17
N GLU A 491 -49.27 -13.98 -20.89
CA GLU A 491 -48.60 -15.10 -21.55
C GLU A 491 -48.95 -15.17 -23.04
N ALA A 492 -50.23 -15.01 -23.39
CA ALA A 492 -50.68 -14.89 -24.77
C ALA A 492 -49.98 -13.72 -25.49
N ALA A 493 -49.89 -12.55 -24.86
CA ALA A 493 -49.20 -11.39 -25.43
C ALA A 493 -47.71 -11.66 -25.70
N SER A 494 -47.03 -12.37 -24.79
CA SER A 494 -45.64 -12.78 -24.98
C SER A 494 -45.47 -13.80 -26.09
N GLN A 495 -46.38 -14.78 -26.20
CA GLN A 495 -46.39 -15.76 -27.29
C GLN A 495 -46.67 -15.11 -28.65
N GLU A 496 -47.57 -14.13 -28.70
CA GLU A 496 -47.85 -13.31 -29.88
C GLU A 496 -46.61 -12.55 -30.35
N SER A 497 -45.93 -11.87 -29.41
CA SER A 497 -44.70 -11.11 -29.71
C SER A 497 -43.57 -12.03 -30.21
N ALA A 498 -43.41 -13.20 -29.60
CA ALA A 498 -42.45 -14.21 -30.06
C ALA A 498 -42.78 -14.74 -31.47
N THR A 499 -44.05 -15.01 -31.74
CA THR A 499 -44.53 -15.46 -33.05
C THR A 499 -44.34 -14.38 -34.11
N GLN A 500 -44.65 -13.13 -33.80
CA GLN A 500 -44.43 -11.98 -34.67
C GLN A 500 -42.94 -11.79 -34.99
N THR A 501 -42.07 -11.91 -33.98
CA THR A 501 -40.62 -11.79 -34.17
C THR A 501 -40.10 -12.90 -35.08
N SER A 502 -40.49 -14.15 -34.83
CA SER A 502 -40.14 -15.31 -35.66
C SER A 502 -40.61 -15.17 -37.11
N LEU A 503 -41.82 -14.65 -37.33
CA LEU A 503 -42.33 -14.32 -38.67
C LEU A 503 -41.50 -13.25 -39.37
N ASN A 504 -41.19 -12.15 -38.66
CA ASN A 504 -40.37 -11.07 -39.20
C ASN A 504 -38.95 -11.55 -39.55
N ASP A 505 -38.37 -12.41 -38.72
CA ASP A 505 -37.04 -12.99 -38.93
C ASP A 505 -37.02 -13.89 -40.17
N MET A 506 -38.01 -14.78 -40.33
CA MET A 506 -38.14 -15.60 -41.55
C MET A 506 -38.28 -14.72 -42.79
N HIS A 507 -39.15 -13.72 -42.74
CA HIS A 507 -39.35 -12.81 -43.87
C HIS A 507 -38.05 -12.04 -44.21
N ALA A 508 -37.31 -11.57 -43.21
CA ALA A 508 -36.02 -10.91 -43.40
C ALA A 508 -34.96 -11.86 -43.99
N GLU A 509 -34.95 -13.13 -43.59
CA GLU A 509 -34.04 -14.15 -44.15
C GLU A 509 -34.33 -14.40 -45.65
N TRP A 510 -35.60 -14.44 -46.03
CA TRP A 510 -36.03 -14.60 -47.44
C TRP A 510 -35.74 -13.38 -48.31
N GLN A 511 -35.74 -12.16 -47.73
CA GLN A 511 -35.30 -10.95 -48.45
C GLN A 511 -33.81 -10.97 -48.82
N GLN A 512 -33.01 -11.79 -48.14
CA GLN A 512 -31.57 -11.92 -48.37
C GLN A 512 -31.19 -13.17 -49.18
N GLN A 513 -32.16 -14.01 -49.58
CA GLN A 513 -31.89 -15.12 -50.49
C GLN A 513 -31.98 -14.64 -51.94
N PHE A 514 -30.95 -14.93 -52.73
CA PHE A 514 -30.86 -14.57 -54.14
C PHE A 514 -30.64 -15.82 -54.99
N PHE A 515 -31.17 -15.81 -56.21
CA PHE A 515 -30.84 -16.82 -57.21
C PHE A 515 -29.43 -16.58 -57.75
N ASP A 516 -28.49 -17.46 -57.41
CA ASP A 516 -27.17 -17.45 -58.04
C ASP A 516 -27.21 -18.16 -59.39
N VAL A 517 -26.46 -17.65 -60.36
CA VAL A 517 -26.33 -18.25 -61.68
C VAL A 517 -24.88 -18.63 -61.96
N GLN A 518 -24.68 -19.72 -62.69
CA GLN A 518 -23.38 -20.22 -63.11
C GLN A 518 -23.40 -20.54 -64.62
N PRO A 519 -22.26 -20.43 -65.31
CA PRO A 519 -22.19 -20.81 -66.72
C PRO A 519 -22.28 -22.33 -66.88
N TRP A 520 -23.08 -22.79 -67.84
CA TRP A 520 -23.22 -24.20 -68.19
C TRP A 520 -22.19 -24.61 -69.26
N ARG A 521 -21.25 -25.47 -68.83
CA ARG A 521 -20.27 -26.23 -69.62
C ARG A 521 -19.83 -25.60 -70.96
N VAL A 522 -20.46 -26.02 -72.07
CA VAL A 522 -19.94 -25.88 -73.46
C VAL A 522 -20.52 -24.67 -74.19
N SER A 523 -21.76 -24.26 -73.90
CA SER A 523 -22.43 -23.11 -74.55
C SER A 523 -22.20 -21.77 -73.85
N GLY A 524 -21.77 -21.78 -72.59
CA GLY A 524 -21.56 -20.55 -71.79
C GLY A 524 -22.85 -19.85 -71.34
N ARG A 525 -24.02 -20.48 -71.53
CA ARG A 525 -25.31 -19.96 -71.06
C ARG A 525 -25.47 -20.09 -69.54
N SER A 526 -26.17 -19.14 -68.93
CA SER A 526 -26.38 -19.10 -67.48
C SER A 526 -27.48 -20.07 -67.05
N VAL A 527 -27.19 -20.88 -66.04
CA VAL A 527 -28.16 -21.73 -65.33
C VAL A 527 -28.14 -21.39 -63.85
N PHE A 528 -29.21 -21.66 -63.11
CA PHE A 528 -29.24 -21.46 -61.67
C PHE A 528 -28.26 -22.43 -60.98
N ALA A 529 -27.51 -21.91 -60.01
CA ALA A 529 -26.52 -22.67 -59.29
C ALA A 529 -27.18 -23.69 -58.35
N GLY A 530 -26.81 -24.97 -58.48
CA GLY A 530 -27.47 -26.06 -57.74
C GLY A 530 -27.32 -25.95 -56.21
N ASN A 531 -26.23 -25.36 -55.73
CA ASN A 531 -26.01 -25.07 -54.31
C ASN A 531 -26.99 -24.01 -53.77
N SER A 532 -27.26 -22.97 -54.55
CA SER A 532 -28.20 -21.88 -54.22
C SER A 532 -29.63 -22.42 -54.15
N LEU A 533 -30.04 -23.22 -55.14
CA LEU A 533 -31.35 -23.89 -55.16
C LEU A 533 -31.53 -24.87 -53.98
N LYS A 534 -30.52 -25.69 -53.66
CA LYS A 534 -30.56 -26.61 -52.53
C LYS A 534 -30.65 -25.89 -51.18
N LYS A 535 -29.96 -24.75 -51.03
CA LYS A 535 -30.05 -23.91 -49.82
C LYS A 535 -31.46 -23.34 -49.66
N MET A 536 -32.02 -22.76 -50.72
CA MET A 536 -33.39 -22.23 -50.72
C MET A 536 -34.42 -23.32 -50.40
N GLN A 537 -34.24 -24.53 -50.94
CA GLN A 537 -35.09 -25.68 -50.62
C GLN A 537 -35.04 -26.06 -49.13
N GLY A 538 -33.83 -26.16 -48.56
CA GLY A 538 -33.67 -26.47 -47.13
C GLY A 538 -34.31 -25.41 -46.24
N LEU A 539 -34.14 -24.13 -46.58
CA LEU A 539 -34.77 -23.02 -45.88
C LEU A 539 -36.30 -23.08 -45.97
N LEU A 540 -36.85 -23.33 -47.17
CA LEU A 540 -38.29 -23.42 -47.39
C LEU A 540 -38.95 -24.49 -46.52
N TRP A 541 -38.38 -25.70 -46.50
CA TRP A 541 -38.93 -26.78 -45.66
C TRP A 541 -38.83 -26.46 -44.17
N SER A 542 -37.72 -25.88 -43.74
CA SER A 542 -37.55 -25.47 -42.35
C SER A 542 -38.58 -24.42 -41.94
N ASP A 543 -38.79 -23.39 -42.75
CA ASP A 543 -39.68 -22.28 -42.43
C ASP A 543 -41.15 -22.68 -42.54
N LEU A 544 -41.50 -23.57 -43.48
CA LEU A 544 -42.84 -24.13 -43.62
C LEU A 544 -43.20 -25.04 -42.43
N ALA A 545 -42.25 -25.86 -41.96
CA ALA A 545 -42.41 -26.63 -40.72
C ALA A 545 -42.57 -25.70 -39.50
N ARG A 546 -41.72 -24.66 -39.39
CA ARG A 546 -41.77 -23.66 -38.31
C ARG A 546 -43.10 -22.91 -38.30
N THR A 547 -43.60 -22.50 -39.47
CA THR A 547 -44.87 -21.77 -39.63
C THR A 547 -46.06 -22.63 -39.22
N ARG A 548 -46.09 -23.90 -39.62
CA ARG A 548 -47.11 -24.87 -39.20
C ARG A 548 -47.07 -25.14 -37.70
N GLU A 549 -45.88 -25.25 -37.12
CA GLU A 549 -45.71 -25.38 -35.68
C GLU A 549 -46.25 -24.15 -34.95
N MET A 550 -45.93 -22.94 -35.40
CA MET A 550 -46.46 -21.69 -34.83
C MET A 550 -47.99 -21.60 -34.91
N LYS A 551 -48.58 -22.00 -36.04
CA LYS A 551 -50.03 -22.06 -36.24
C LYS A 551 -50.71 -23.06 -35.29
N SER A 552 -50.06 -24.19 -35.02
CA SER A 552 -50.57 -25.20 -34.09
C SER A 552 -50.63 -24.74 -32.63
N ARG A 553 -49.84 -23.71 -32.26
CA ARG A 553 -49.81 -23.12 -30.90
C ARG A 553 -50.96 -22.12 -30.63
N GLN A 554 -51.92 -21.98 -31.54
CA GLN A 554 -53.17 -21.22 -31.37
C GLN A 554 -52.99 -19.74 -30.98
N VAL A 555 -52.23 -18.99 -31.77
CA VAL A 555 -52.19 -17.52 -31.64
C VAL A 555 -53.34 -16.92 -32.46
N GLU A 556 -54.54 -16.86 -31.89
CA GLU A 556 -55.79 -16.44 -32.59
C GLU A 556 -55.65 -15.11 -33.34
N THR A 557 -54.91 -14.15 -32.79
CA THR A 557 -54.71 -12.81 -33.37
C THR A 557 -53.73 -12.79 -34.54
N MET A 558 -52.85 -13.79 -34.64
CA MET A 558 -51.80 -13.90 -35.67
C MET A 558 -52.11 -14.95 -36.74
N GLU A 559 -53.23 -15.67 -36.61
CA GLU A 559 -53.56 -16.76 -37.51
C GLU A 559 -53.68 -16.31 -38.97
N GLY A 560 -54.27 -15.14 -39.23
CA GLY A 560 -54.37 -14.57 -40.59
C GLY A 560 -52.99 -14.34 -41.22
N HIS A 561 -52.07 -13.70 -40.50
CA HIS A 561 -50.71 -13.46 -40.98
C HIS A 561 -49.90 -14.75 -41.18
N LEU A 562 -50.08 -15.75 -40.30
CA LEU A 562 -49.46 -17.07 -40.45
C LEU A 562 -50.00 -17.82 -41.67
N GLN A 563 -51.31 -17.73 -41.94
CA GLN A 563 -51.94 -18.33 -43.11
C GLN A 563 -51.46 -17.68 -44.42
N GLU A 564 -51.37 -16.36 -44.47
CA GLU A 564 -50.82 -15.61 -45.61
C GLU A 564 -49.36 -16.01 -45.89
N TRP A 565 -48.54 -16.10 -44.84
CA TRP A 565 -47.14 -16.51 -44.98
C TRP A 565 -46.99 -17.98 -45.42
N GLU A 566 -47.78 -18.89 -44.85
CA GLU A 566 -47.81 -20.30 -45.26
C GLU A 566 -48.16 -20.43 -46.75
N ALA A 567 -49.19 -19.71 -47.23
CA ALA A 567 -49.58 -19.69 -48.63
C ALA A 567 -48.47 -19.17 -49.55
N CYS A 568 -47.73 -18.13 -49.12
CA CYS A 568 -46.59 -17.61 -49.87
C CYS A 568 -45.45 -18.64 -49.96
N LEU A 569 -45.09 -19.31 -48.86
CA LEU A 569 -44.09 -20.38 -48.86
C LEU A 569 -44.49 -21.55 -49.76
N GLU A 570 -45.76 -21.97 -49.74
CA GLU A 570 -46.26 -23.03 -50.62
C GLU A 570 -46.19 -22.65 -52.10
N LEU A 571 -46.55 -21.41 -52.45
CA LEU A 571 -46.40 -20.88 -53.79
C LEU A 571 -44.94 -20.92 -54.23
N MET A 572 -44.03 -20.39 -53.40
CA MET A 572 -42.60 -20.39 -53.67
C MET A 572 -42.04 -21.81 -53.87
N GLY A 573 -42.51 -22.78 -53.09
CA GLY A 573 -42.19 -24.20 -53.27
C GLY A 573 -42.60 -24.74 -54.63
N ARG A 574 -43.83 -24.44 -55.08
CA ARG A 574 -44.31 -24.85 -56.42
C ARG A 574 -43.49 -24.22 -57.55
N VAL A 575 -43.16 -22.93 -57.43
CA VAL A 575 -42.35 -22.21 -58.43
C VAL A 575 -40.95 -22.78 -58.52
N LEU A 576 -40.27 -22.91 -57.38
CA LEU A 576 -38.95 -23.51 -57.31
C LEU A 576 -38.98 -24.93 -57.91
N CYS A 577 -40.02 -25.74 -57.64
CA CYS A 577 -40.18 -27.10 -58.21
C CYS A 577 -40.18 -27.08 -59.72
N LYS A 578 -41.01 -26.21 -60.30
CA LYS A 578 -41.10 -26.07 -61.75
C LYS A 578 -39.81 -25.48 -62.34
N LEU A 579 -39.12 -24.59 -61.63
CA LEU A 579 -37.82 -24.04 -62.03
C LEU A 579 -36.76 -25.13 -62.16
N VAL A 580 -36.64 -25.98 -61.14
CA VAL A 580 -35.73 -27.12 -61.12
C VAL A 580 -36.07 -28.11 -62.25
N GLN A 581 -37.35 -28.45 -62.41
CA GLN A 581 -37.82 -29.32 -63.50
C GLN A 581 -37.45 -28.76 -64.88
N CYS A 582 -37.70 -27.47 -65.12
CA CYS A 582 -37.31 -26.79 -66.35
C CYS A 582 -35.80 -26.87 -66.57
N GLN A 583 -35.01 -26.54 -65.54
CA GLN A 583 -33.56 -26.53 -65.65
C GLN A 583 -33.02 -27.91 -66.04
N VAL A 584 -33.46 -28.96 -65.36
CA VAL A 584 -33.04 -30.34 -65.63
C VAL A 584 -33.41 -30.75 -67.05
N LEU A 585 -34.63 -30.45 -67.51
CA LEU A 585 -35.05 -30.74 -68.89
C LEU A 585 -34.20 -29.96 -69.91
N TRP A 586 -33.98 -28.66 -69.70
CA TRP A 586 -33.17 -27.83 -70.58
C TRP A 586 -31.73 -28.33 -70.67
N MET A 587 -31.08 -28.61 -69.53
CA MET A 587 -29.71 -29.16 -69.49
C MET A 587 -29.58 -30.54 -70.12
N SER A 588 -30.64 -31.36 -70.11
CA SER A 588 -30.63 -32.68 -70.78
C SER A 588 -30.71 -32.57 -72.31
N LEU A 589 -31.34 -31.51 -72.82
CA LEU A 589 -31.51 -31.29 -74.26
C LEU A 589 -30.37 -30.47 -74.86
N GLU A 590 -29.76 -29.55 -74.11
CA GLU A 590 -28.71 -28.66 -74.63
C GLU A 590 -27.52 -29.37 -75.31
N PRO A 591 -26.91 -30.42 -74.72
CA PRO A 591 -25.76 -31.10 -75.34
C PRO A 591 -26.10 -31.75 -76.69
N VAL A 592 -27.38 -32.11 -76.86
CA VAL A 592 -27.91 -32.81 -78.03
C VAL A 592 -28.01 -31.87 -79.24
N PHE A 593 -28.38 -30.60 -79.02
CA PHE A 593 -28.56 -29.61 -80.09
C PHE A 593 -27.32 -28.75 -80.36
N VAL A 594 -26.37 -28.65 -79.42
CA VAL A 594 -25.16 -27.82 -79.58
C VAL A 594 -24.04 -28.53 -80.38
N LEU A 595 -24.05 -29.86 -80.46
CA LEU A 595 -23.07 -30.62 -81.24
C LEU A 595 -23.36 -30.52 -82.75
N ARG A 596 -22.57 -29.70 -83.46
CA ARG A 596 -22.73 -29.37 -84.90
C ARG A 596 -22.84 -30.57 -85.86
N ASN A 597 -22.23 -31.71 -85.52
CA ASN A 597 -22.28 -32.91 -86.37
C ASN A 597 -23.63 -33.62 -86.31
N VAL A 598 -24.42 -33.34 -85.26
CA VAL A 598 -25.68 -34.01 -84.93
C VAL A 598 -26.88 -33.09 -85.20
N ALA A 599 -26.74 -31.78 -84.95
CA ALA A 599 -27.77 -30.77 -85.17
C ALA A 599 -28.33 -30.75 -86.60
N ASN A 600 -27.46 -30.90 -87.61
CA ASN A 600 -27.86 -30.87 -89.03
C ASN A 600 -28.81 -32.02 -89.45
N HIS A 601 -29.01 -33.03 -88.60
CA HIS A 601 -29.83 -34.20 -88.88
C HIS A 601 -31.16 -34.24 -88.09
N ILE A 602 -31.45 -33.22 -87.28
CA ILE A 602 -32.64 -33.16 -86.41
C ILE A 602 -33.57 -32.03 -86.88
N PRO A 603 -34.88 -32.27 -87.11
CA PRO A 603 -35.80 -31.27 -87.64
C PRO A 603 -36.27 -30.23 -86.60
N TYR A 604 -35.86 -30.32 -85.34
CA TYR A 604 -36.39 -29.55 -84.21
C TYR A 604 -35.45 -28.44 -83.67
N GLU A 605 -34.34 -28.15 -84.37
CA GLU A 605 -33.34 -27.16 -83.94
C GLU A 605 -33.94 -25.74 -83.73
N THR A 606 -34.86 -25.32 -84.60
CA THR A 606 -35.54 -24.02 -84.50
C THR A 606 -36.43 -23.91 -83.27
N GLN A 607 -37.06 -25.00 -82.86
CA GLN A 607 -37.89 -25.07 -81.65
C GLN A 607 -37.03 -25.00 -80.39
N PHE A 608 -35.90 -25.72 -80.36
CA PHE A 608 -34.94 -25.63 -79.26
C PHE A 608 -34.40 -24.20 -79.10
N ASN A 609 -33.97 -23.56 -80.21
CA ASN A 609 -33.49 -22.18 -80.18
C ASN A 609 -34.51 -21.18 -79.63
N HIS A 610 -35.81 -21.37 -79.91
CA HIS A 610 -36.86 -20.54 -79.35
C HIS A 610 -36.99 -20.72 -77.83
N VAL A 611 -37.02 -21.96 -77.36
CA VAL A 611 -37.08 -22.30 -75.93
C VAL A 611 -35.85 -21.79 -75.18
N ASP A 612 -34.69 -21.81 -75.83
CA ASP A 612 -33.42 -21.37 -75.29
C ASP A 612 -33.34 -19.84 -75.11
N VAL A 613 -34.04 -19.07 -75.95
CA VAL A 613 -34.27 -17.63 -75.73
C VAL A 613 -35.17 -17.41 -74.52
N ILE A 614 -36.30 -18.13 -74.43
CA ILE A 614 -37.22 -18.04 -73.30
C ILE A 614 -36.51 -18.37 -71.98
N TRP A 615 -35.66 -19.41 -71.96
CA TRP A 615 -34.84 -19.77 -70.81
C TRP A 615 -33.90 -18.63 -70.39
N SER A 616 -33.22 -18.00 -71.35
CA SER A 616 -32.30 -16.89 -71.08
C SER A 616 -33.02 -15.65 -70.54
N GLU A 617 -34.20 -15.34 -71.07
CA GLU A 617 -35.07 -14.27 -70.57
C GLU A 617 -35.55 -14.55 -69.15
N LEU A 618 -35.89 -15.81 -68.84
CA LEU A 618 -36.31 -16.26 -67.51
C LEU A 618 -35.19 -16.10 -66.48
N VAL A 619 -33.97 -16.54 -66.82
CA VAL A 619 -32.78 -16.36 -65.97
C VAL A 619 -32.48 -14.86 -65.78
N GLY A 620 -32.62 -14.05 -66.83
CA GLY A 620 -32.46 -12.60 -66.77
C GLY A 620 -33.49 -11.93 -65.85
N LEU A 621 -34.76 -12.36 -65.91
CA LEU A 621 -35.83 -11.82 -65.07
C LEU A 621 -35.60 -12.14 -63.57
N ALA A 622 -35.17 -13.37 -63.26
CA ALA A 622 -34.82 -13.76 -61.90
C ALA A 622 -33.71 -12.89 -61.30
N LEU A 623 -32.68 -12.56 -62.09
CA LEU A 623 -31.57 -11.69 -61.66
C LEU A 623 -31.98 -10.22 -61.49
N GLN A 624 -32.99 -9.74 -62.24
CA GLN A 624 -33.49 -8.37 -62.14
C GLN A 624 -34.32 -8.15 -60.87
N LEU A 625 -35.24 -9.07 -60.57
CA LEU A 625 -36.13 -8.99 -59.42
C LEU A 625 -35.37 -9.16 -58.09
N ARG A 626 -34.21 -9.84 -58.12
CA ARG A 626 -33.25 -10.09 -57.03
C ARG A 626 -33.73 -11.05 -55.93
N PRO A 627 -34.45 -10.67 -54.86
CA PRO A 627 -34.77 -11.64 -53.80
C PRO A 627 -35.62 -12.78 -54.34
N ALA A 628 -35.32 -14.00 -53.92
CA ALA A 628 -36.03 -15.20 -54.33
C ALA A 628 -37.53 -15.08 -54.08
N LEU A 629 -37.91 -14.49 -52.95
CA LEU A 629 -39.30 -14.21 -52.58
C LEU A 629 -40.04 -13.37 -53.63
N ARG A 630 -39.42 -12.28 -54.12
CA ARG A 630 -40.03 -11.41 -55.15
C ARG A 630 -40.12 -12.10 -56.51
N VAL A 631 -39.11 -12.89 -56.86
CA VAL A 631 -39.11 -13.68 -58.10
C VAL A 631 -40.25 -14.70 -58.08
N THR A 632 -40.49 -15.34 -56.94
CA THR A 632 -41.53 -16.36 -56.77
C THR A 632 -42.92 -15.81 -56.49
N GLU A 633 -43.07 -14.49 -56.31
CA GLU A 633 -44.36 -13.82 -56.22
C GLU A 633 -44.76 -13.15 -57.55
N ASP A 634 -43.79 -12.86 -58.44
CA ASP A 634 -44.05 -12.17 -59.71
C ASP A 634 -44.83 -13.05 -60.70
N PRO A 635 -46.07 -12.70 -61.07
CA PRO A 635 -46.88 -13.51 -61.99
C PRO A 635 -46.23 -13.68 -63.36
N GLY A 636 -45.49 -12.66 -63.83
CA GLY A 636 -44.79 -12.69 -65.11
C GLY A 636 -43.67 -13.74 -65.17
N PHE A 637 -42.96 -13.96 -64.06
CA PHE A 637 -41.99 -15.05 -63.93
C PHE A 637 -42.67 -16.43 -64.01
N HIS A 638 -43.81 -16.61 -63.33
CA HIS A 638 -44.53 -17.88 -63.31
C HIS A 638 -45.05 -18.28 -64.69
N GLU A 639 -45.68 -17.35 -65.40
CA GLU A 639 -46.22 -17.60 -66.74
C GLU A 639 -45.12 -18.02 -67.72
N ARG A 640 -43.99 -17.30 -67.70
CA ARG A 640 -42.83 -17.63 -68.53
C ARG A 640 -42.19 -18.96 -68.15
N LEU A 641 -42.11 -19.26 -66.87
CA LEU A 641 -41.61 -20.53 -66.37
C LEU A 641 -42.46 -21.70 -66.84
N LEU A 642 -43.79 -21.58 -66.72
CA LEU A 642 -44.72 -22.62 -67.16
C LEU A 642 -44.70 -22.78 -68.68
N GLY A 643 -44.63 -21.68 -69.43
CA GLY A 643 -44.46 -21.68 -70.88
C GLY A 643 -43.16 -22.37 -71.31
N CYS A 644 -42.04 -22.04 -70.65
CA CYS A 644 -40.74 -22.68 -70.87
C CYS A 644 -40.79 -24.18 -70.56
N TRP A 645 -41.44 -24.56 -69.45
CA TRP A 645 -41.61 -25.96 -69.06
C TRP A 645 -42.37 -26.77 -70.10
N ARG A 646 -43.53 -26.28 -70.54
CA ARG A 646 -44.39 -26.95 -71.54
C ARG A 646 -43.63 -27.14 -72.85
N ALA A 647 -42.98 -26.08 -73.33
CA ALA A 647 -42.21 -26.14 -74.57
C ALA A 647 -41.02 -27.12 -74.49
N LEU A 648 -40.31 -27.17 -73.35
CA LEU A 648 -39.25 -28.16 -73.10
C LEU A 648 -39.77 -29.59 -73.03
N HIS A 649 -40.93 -29.80 -72.40
CA HIS A 649 -41.55 -31.11 -72.26
C HIS A 649 -42.04 -31.66 -73.60
N ASP A 650 -42.71 -30.82 -74.40
CA ASP A 650 -43.16 -31.18 -75.74
C ASP A 650 -41.97 -31.48 -76.66
N LEU A 651 -40.93 -30.64 -76.61
CA LEU A 651 -39.71 -30.85 -77.37
C LEU A 651 -39.01 -32.16 -76.98
N ARG A 652 -38.91 -32.46 -75.68
CA ARG A 652 -38.33 -33.73 -75.20
C ARG A 652 -39.11 -34.94 -75.74
N THR A 653 -40.44 -34.87 -75.74
CA THR A 653 -41.30 -35.95 -76.22
C THR A 653 -41.12 -36.14 -77.73
N GLN A 654 -41.13 -35.06 -78.50
CA GLN A 654 -40.89 -35.09 -79.94
C GLN A 654 -39.50 -35.65 -80.30
N VAL A 655 -38.46 -35.27 -79.55
CA VAL A 655 -37.10 -35.80 -79.71
C VAL A 655 -37.05 -37.30 -79.41
N LYS A 656 -37.74 -37.78 -78.36
CA LYS A 656 -37.83 -39.22 -78.05
C LYS A 656 -38.56 -40.00 -79.14
N ASP A 657 -39.70 -39.50 -79.62
CA ASP A 657 -40.47 -40.14 -80.69
C ASP A 657 -39.68 -40.20 -82.01
N PHE A 658 -38.91 -39.14 -82.30
CA PHE A 658 -37.99 -39.11 -83.44
C PHE A 658 -36.88 -40.15 -83.31
N VAL A 659 -36.28 -40.31 -82.13
CA VAL A 659 -35.27 -41.35 -81.87
C VAL A 659 -35.84 -42.76 -82.06
N HIS A 660 -37.05 -43.02 -81.58
CA HIS A 660 -37.71 -44.31 -81.72
C HIS A 660 -38.03 -44.63 -83.19
N SER A 661 -38.59 -43.68 -83.94
CA SER A 661 -38.95 -43.85 -85.35
C SER A 661 -37.75 -43.96 -86.29
N THR A 662 -36.60 -43.41 -85.91
CA THR A 662 -35.36 -43.48 -86.70
C THR A 662 -34.40 -44.58 -86.24
N SER A 663 -34.84 -45.51 -85.37
CA SER A 663 -34.03 -46.56 -84.71
C SER A 663 -33.18 -47.44 -85.66
N HIS A 664 -33.55 -47.50 -86.94
CA HIS A 664 -32.92 -48.35 -87.96
C HIS A 664 -31.71 -47.70 -88.67
N LEU A 665 -31.48 -46.40 -88.48
CA LEU A 665 -30.47 -45.64 -89.23
C LEU A 665 -29.12 -45.60 -88.47
N PRO A 666 -28.02 -46.11 -89.06
CA PRO A 666 -26.71 -46.20 -88.37
C PRO A 666 -25.99 -44.85 -88.19
N HIS A 667 -26.27 -43.84 -89.03
CA HIS A 667 -25.69 -42.51 -88.88
C HIS A 667 -26.25 -41.70 -87.70
N LEU A 668 -27.30 -42.21 -87.02
CA LEU A 668 -27.90 -41.60 -85.83
C LEU A 668 -27.53 -42.36 -84.53
N GLU A 669 -26.62 -43.33 -84.59
CA GLU A 669 -26.17 -44.08 -83.43
C GLU A 669 -25.39 -43.18 -82.44
N GLU A 670 -24.58 -42.26 -82.95
CA GLU A 670 -23.89 -41.23 -82.15
C GLU A 670 -24.89 -40.32 -81.42
N PHE A 671 -25.98 -39.92 -82.09
CA PHE A 671 -27.08 -39.14 -81.48
C PHE A 671 -27.77 -39.89 -80.34
N ARG A 672 -28.02 -41.19 -80.48
CA ARG A 672 -28.65 -42.00 -79.42
C ARG A 672 -27.74 -42.16 -78.21
N LEU A 673 -26.45 -42.40 -78.44
CA LEU A 673 -25.47 -42.47 -77.36
C LEU A 673 -25.35 -41.13 -76.65
N LEU A 674 -25.39 -40.02 -77.37
CA LEU A 674 -25.38 -38.67 -76.80
C LEU A 674 -26.66 -38.35 -76.03
N LEU A 675 -27.84 -38.70 -76.55
CA LEU A 675 -29.11 -38.51 -75.82
C LEU A 675 -29.16 -39.39 -74.57
N HIS A 676 -28.77 -40.66 -74.67
CA HIS A 676 -28.72 -41.56 -73.52
C HIS A 676 -27.69 -41.09 -72.48
N ARG A 677 -26.51 -40.64 -72.93
CA ARG A 677 -25.48 -40.06 -72.07
C ARG A 677 -25.95 -38.75 -71.45
N ALA A 678 -26.63 -37.89 -72.18
CA ALA A 678 -27.19 -36.64 -71.66
C ALA A 678 -28.32 -36.89 -70.66
N GLU A 679 -29.16 -37.92 -70.86
CA GLU A 679 -30.18 -38.34 -69.89
C GLU A 679 -29.55 -38.97 -68.64
N VAL A 680 -28.49 -39.77 -68.79
CA VAL A 680 -27.73 -40.32 -67.66
C VAL A 680 -26.97 -39.22 -66.92
N GLU A 681 -26.38 -38.26 -67.62
CA GLU A 681 -25.65 -37.13 -67.04
C GLU A 681 -26.58 -36.09 -66.41
N ALA A 682 -27.77 -35.84 -66.97
CA ALA A 682 -28.82 -35.06 -66.30
C ALA A 682 -29.28 -35.73 -65.00
N ASN A 683 -29.08 -37.05 -64.87
CA ASN A 683 -29.28 -37.85 -63.66
C ASN A 683 -27.99 -38.06 -62.83
N THR A 684 -26.90 -37.31 -63.07
CA THR A 684 -25.70 -37.36 -62.20
C THR A 684 -25.80 -36.41 -60.99
N ALA A 685 -24.95 -36.69 -59.98
CA ALA A 685 -25.16 -36.41 -58.55
C ALA A 685 -25.74 -35.04 -58.11
N PRO A 686 -25.35 -33.85 -58.62
CA PRO A 686 -25.93 -32.60 -58.15
C PRO A 686 -27.37 -32.35 -58.66
N LEU A 687 -27.80 -33.02 -59.73
CA LEU A 687 -29.12 -32.89 -60.33
C LEU A 687 -30.06 -34.04 -59.97
N ALA A 688 -29.50 -35.22 -59.67
CA ALA A 688 -30.26 -36.35 -59.13
C ALA A 688 -30.93 -36.00 -57.78
N GLU A 689 -30.22 -35.32 -56.87
CA GLU A 689 -30.78 -34.87 -55.58
C GLU A 689 -31.92 -33.84 -55.77
N LEU A 690 -31.83 -33.01 -56.82
CA LEU A 690 -32.87 -32.06 -57.21
C LEU A 690 -34.05 -32.73 -57.94
N SER A 691 -33.83 -33.89 -58.58
CA SER A 691 -34.86 -34.68 -59.25
C SER A 691 -35.72 -35.50 -58.27
N VAL A 692 -35.18 -35.89 -57.10
CA VAL A 692 -35.95 -36.50 -55.99
C VAL A 692 -37.11 -35.58 -55.58
N TRP A 693 -36.88 -34.27 -55.67
CA TRP A 693 -37.87 -33.26 -55.39
C TRP A 693 -39.12 -33.32 -56.30
N THR A 694 -38.96 -33.81 -57.52
CA THR A 694 -40.08 -33.98 -58.47
C THR A 694 -40.96 -35.19 -58.15
N ALA A 695 -40.43 -36.15 -57.40
CA ALA A 695 -41.14 -37.35 -56.95
C ALA A 695 -41.75 -37.18 -55.55
N GLU A 696 -41.08 -36.44 -54.65
CA GLU A 696 -41.55 -36.23 -53.27
C GLU A 696 -42.56 -35.07 -53.12
N VAL A 697 -42.65 -34.14 -54.09
CA VAL A 697 -43.64 -33.03 -54.09
C VAL A 697 -44.93 -33.43 -54.83
N GLN A 698 -45.36 -34.70 -54.76
CA GLN A 698 -46.77 -35.01 -54.98
C GLN A 698 -47.61 -34.42 -53.83
N MET A 699 -47.80 -33.10 -53.88
CA MET A 699 -48.98 -32.46 -53.33
C MET A 699 -50.18 -33.03 -54.10
N PRO A 700 -51.28 -33.39 -53.43
CA PRO A 700 -52.40 -34.08 -54.07
C PRO A 700 -52.90 -33.28 -55.28
N GLU A 701 -53.15 -33.99 -56.39
CA GLU A 701 -53.69 -33.49 -57.67
C GLU A 701 -55.12 -32.93 -57.54
N GLN A 702 -55.33 -31.96 -56.66
CA GLN A 702 -56.58 -31.20 -56.56
C GLN A 702 -56.25 -29.71 -56.57
N SER A 703 -55.80 -29.18 -57.71
CA SER A 703 -55.94 -27.76 -58.08
C SER A 703 -55.37 -27.41 -59.46
N GLU A 704 -55.46 -28.30 -60.47
CA GLU A 704 -55.26 -27.86 -61.86
C GLU A 704 -56.35 -26.88 -62.36
N ASN A 705 -57.38 -26.60 -61.55
CA ASN A 705 -58.50 -25.70 -61.90
C ASN A 705 -58.39 -24.25 -61.38
N VAL A 706 -57.27 -23.81 -60.80
CA VAL A 706 -57.18 -22.43 -60.25
C VAL A 706 -56.54 -21.44 -61.24
N PHE A 707 -55.87 -21.90 -62.29
CA PHE A 707 -55.29 -21.00 -63.30
C PHE A 707 -56.29 -20.45 -64.33
N ASP A 708 -57.51 -21.00 -64.41
CA ASP A 708 -58.57 -20.53 -65.32
C ASP A 708 -59.64 -19.64 -64.63
N SER A 709 -59.65 -19.50 -63.29
CA SER A 709 -60.70 -18.73 -62.59
C SER A 709 -60.32 -17.30 -62.20
N GLU A 710 -59.05 -16.94 -62.08
CA GLU A 710 -58.65 -15.59 -61.64
C GLU A 710 -58.62 -14.54 -62.77
N ALA A 711 -58.84 -14.94 -64.02
CA ALA A 711 -59.04 -14.01 -65.14
C ALA A 711 -60.49 -13.48 -65.25
N SER A 712 -61.44 -14.00 -64.46
CA SER A 712 -62.87 -13.64 -64.55
C SER A 712 -63.37 -12.67 -63.46
N ASP A 713 -62.62 -12.41 -62.39
CA ASP A 713 -63.14 -11.66 -61.22
C ASP A 713 -62.49 -10.28 -60.99
N LYS A 714 -62.02 -9.62 -62.05
CA LYS A 714 -61.58 -8.20 -62.03
C LYS A 714 -62.62 -7.19 -62.55
N HIS A 715 -63.91 -7.50 -62.43
CA HIS A 715 -64.97 -6.57 -62.84
C HIS A 715 -66.11 -6.38 -61.83
N VAL A 716 -65.83 -6.35 -60.52
CA VAL A 716 -66.75 -5.73 -59.53
C VAL A 716 -65.95 -5.20 -58.33
N ALA A 717 -65.39 -4.00 -58.43
CA ALA A 717 -65.04 -3.16 -57.27
C ALA A 717 -64.67 -1.73 -57.72
N ASP A 718 -65.59 -1.10 -58.45
CA ASP A 718 -65.64 0.36 -58.58
C ASP A 718 -67.10 0.74 -58.39
N ASP A 719 -67.53 0.80 -57.13
CA ASP A 719 -68.62 1.63 -56.62
C ASP A 719 -68.78 1.37 -55.12
N ILE A 720 -68.30 2.30 -54.30
CA ILE A 720 -69.04 2.97 -53.22
C ILE A 720 -68.06 3.94 -52.54
N LYS A 721 -68.12 5.19 -53.00
CA LYS A 721 -67.93 6.37 -52.16
C LYS A 721 -69.27 6.65 -51.48
N THR A 722 -69.33 6.51 -50.15
CA THR A 722 -69.94 7.44 -49.16
C THR A 722 -69.87 6.82 -47.79
#